data_AF-A0A9D5ENM9-F1
#
_entry.id   AF-A0A9D5ENM9-F1
#
_cell.length_a   1.000
_cell.length_b   1.000
_cell.length_c   1.000
_cell.angle_alpha   90.00
_cell.angle_beta   90.00
_cell.angle_gamma   90.00
#
_symmetry.space_group_name_H-M   'P 1'
#
loop_
_entity.id
_entity.type
_entity.pdbx_description
1 polymer ?
#
loop_
_entity_poly.entity_id
_entity_poly.type
_entity_poly.pdbx_seq_one_letter_code
_entity_poly.pdbx_strand_id
1 'polypeptide(L)'
;MSIEKYRTELRCEFLEDRDTPATASLAAGVLTITGDAGNDRIRVTPEGDTLRVLDGTQELGVFSSAAVTSITIDGGDGNDSIIVNELVGQTLTINGGDGNDKLVAASGGASLNGGPGDDTLFGGLGATAFDGGPGADSLLRVRTTDAVVPDPNDKILLEQPLPSTAAAPQQVLTASEVDTLIRRATAATASTDGIVVVTDRNGRILGVNVGSGVSSAITSDPQKLVFAIDGAVALARTGAFFGNNQAPLTSRTVNSLSQSTITQREVESNPNITDPNSTIRGPGFVAAVGIKGHFPPGVANAPQVDLFQIEHTNRDGTYSPGPDKIIGTADDILRTERFNADSAFVLPGQELFPPDSYGVESGVSPRVNGNPVAQGRGLATLPGGIPIFKNGQSVGGIGIFFPGQTGYATEMNSILSATYDPSKPDRSLEAEWMAYAAVGGTTTTVTNGINPVPIGTIGGVAVPAGFGLPTGRIDLVGITLDIFGPSGQQGIDTLLAVGAAVGRGTPQGANQVIVMGDPNLTRDGVVVPQGWLIQPHDGVGVTAADVMQIVTQGINQANLTRAAIRLPLGTRTKMVFAVSDLEGNIVGLYRDPDATVFSLDVAVAKARNTAYYANAAQLQAIDQIPGVPAGTAFEARTFRYVALPRFPESVTGTPPGPFSQLNDGGVDPLTGLTVGAPLPASAYTSVLGYDSFNPGTNFRAPTDIANQNGIVFFPGAAPIYKATTPGGPAVLIGGFGVSGDGVDQDDVMTIAGQATYNVPTNVLRADQVLVRGVRLPYQKTNRNPQG
;
A
#
# COMPACT_ATOMS: atom_id res chain seq x y z
N MET A 1 -36.51 -31.79 -84.98
CA MET A 1 -36.24 -32.68 -83.82
C MET A 1 -35.00 -32.11 -83.15
N SER A 2 -34.91 -31.80 -81.86
CA SER A 2 -35.63 -32.29 -80.69
C SER A 2 -36.05 -31.14 -79.75
N ILE A 3 -37.00 -31.46 -78.88
CA ILE A 3 -37.47 -30.66 -77.76
C ILE A 3 -36.58 -31.01 -76.56
N GLU A 4 -35.92 -30.04 -75.92
CA GLU A 4 -35.37 -30.22 -74.57
C GLU A 4 -35.98 -29.20 -73.62
N LYS A 5 -36.66 -29.74 -72.59
CA LYS A 5 -37.33 -29.03 -71.51
C LYS A 5 -36.29 -28.39 -70.59
N TYR A 6 -36.39 -27.09 -70.35
CA TYR A 6 -35.79 -26.45 -69.17
C TYR A 6 -36.42 -27.04 -67.90
N ARG A 7 -35.63 -27.75 -67.09
CA ARG A 7 -35.96 -28.02 -65.69
C ARG A 7 -35.39 -26.89 -64.85
N THR A 8 -36.25 -26.16 -64.16
CA THR A 8 -35.86 -25.21 -63.11
C THR A 8 -35.47 -26.01 -61.86
N GLU A 9 -34.21 -25.92 -61.44
CA GLU A 9 -33.80 -26.38 -60.10
C GLU A 9 -34.21 -25.33 -59.07
N LEU A 10 -35.04 -25.72 -58.11
CA LEU A 10 -35.27 -24.95 -56.89
C LEU A 10 -34.01 -25.06 -56.03
N ARG A 11 -33.30 -23.94 -55.86
CA ARG A 11 -32.27 -23.83 -54.82
C ARG A 11 -32.95 -23.33 -53.55
N CYS A 12 -32.94 -24.13 -52.50
CA CYS A 12 -33.19 -23.63 -51.14
C CYS A 12 -31.96 -22.84 -50.73
N GLU A 13 -32.14 -21.55 -50.45
CA GLU A 13 -31.16 -20.75 -49.71
C GLU A 13 -31.37 -21.06 -48.23
N PHE A 14 -30.29 -21.41 -47.51
CA PHE A 14 -30.33 -21.49 -46.06
C PHE A 14 -30.55 -20.07 -45.53
N LEU A 15 -31.58 -19.88 -44.70
CA LEU A 15 -31.68 -18.68 -43.87
C LEU A 15 -30.46 -18.63 -42.95
N GLU A 16 -29.90 -17.43 -42.75
CA GLU A 16 -28.87 -17.17 -41.74
C GLU A 16 -29.31 -17.73 -40.37
N ASP A 17 -28.35 -18.22 -39.58
CA ASP A 17 -28.63 -18.67 -38.22
C ASP A 17 -29.31 -17.53 -37.46
N ARG A 18 -30.53 -17.80 -36.99
CA ARG A 18 -31.32 -16.83 -36.23
C ARG A 18 -30.95 -16.99 -34.77
N ASP A 19 -29.76 -16.51 -34.39
CA ASP A 19 -29.45 -16.36 -32.97
C ASP A 19 -30.38 -15.30 -32.40
N THR A 20 -31.20 -15.72 -31.44
CA THR A 20 -32.02 -14.81 -30.65
C THR A 20 -31.08 -14.09 -29.71
N PRO A 21 -30.88 -12.77 -29.84
CA PRO A 21 -29.96 -12.05 -28.97
C PRO A 21 -30.41 -12.16 -27.51
N ALA A 22 -29.47 -12.03 -26.60
CA ALA A 22 -29.75 -11.99 -25.17
C ALA A 22 -30.86 -10.99 -24.83
N THR A 23 -31.72 -11.34 -23.86
CA THR A 23 -32.87 -10.53 -23.46
C THR A 23 -32.96 -10.35 -21.95
N ALA A 24 -33.60 -9.27 -21.50
CA ALA A 24 -33.94 -9.04 -20.10
C ALA A 24 -35.39 -8.58 -19.98
N SER A 25 -36.15 -9.18 -19.07
CA SER A 25 -37.56 -8.82 -18.84
C SER A 25 -37.96 -8.93 -17.37
N LEU A 26 -38.82 -8.03 -16.90
CA LEU A 26 -39.33 -8.02 -15.53
C LEU A 26 -40.81 -8.40 -15.54
N ALA A 27 -41.15 -9.53 -14.90
CA ALA A 27 -42.52 -10.00 -14.76
C ALA A 27 -42.79 -10.47 -13.33
N ALA A 28 -43.87 -9.99 -12.72
CA ALA A 28 -44.29 -10.37 -11.35
C ALA A 28 -43.18 -10.27 -10.27
N GLY A 29 -42.25 -9.30 -10.44
CA GLY A 29 -41.13 -9.09 -9.53
C GLY A 29 -39.87 -9.92 -9.84
N VAL A 30 -39.92 -10.83 -10.81
CA VAL A 30 -38.77 -11.63 -11.24
C VAL A 30 -38.15 -10.97 -12.46
N LEU A 31 -36.88 -10.57 -12.36
CA LEU A 31 -36.07 -10.14 -13.50
C LEU A 31 -35.44 -11.38 -14.15
N THR A 32 -35.92 -11.75 -15.32
CA THR A 32 -35.38 -12.87 -16.11
C THR A 32 -34.46 -12.34 -17.19
N ILE A 33 -33.24 -12.87 -17.22
CA ILE A 33 -32.20 -12.59 -18.21
C ILE A 33 -31.87 -13.91 -18.89
N THR A 34 -31.86 -13.93 -20.22
CA THR A 34 -31.56 -15.13 -21.02
C THR A 34 -30.53 -14.75 -22.07
N GLY A 35 -29.40 -15.44 -22.06
CA GLY A 35 -28.35 -15.34 -23.07
C GLY A 35 -28.73 -15.98 -24.40
N ASP A 36 -27.77 -16.05 -25.31
CA ASP A 36 -27.89 -16.69 -26.61
C ASP A 36 -27.11 -18.03 -26.68
N ALA A 37 -26.73 -18.47 -27.87
CA ALA A 37 -25.98 -19.73 -28.06
C ALA A 37 -24.47 -19.50 -28.21
N GLY A 38 -24.02 -18.25 -28.09
CA GLY A 38 -22.62 -17.85 -28.10
C GLY A 38 -22.14 -17.42 -26.73
N ASN A 39 -20.87 -17.03 -26.66
CA ASN A 39 -20.26 -16.60 -25.40
C ASN A 39 -20.82 -15.23 -24.94
N ASP A 40 -21.68 -15.24 -23.94
CA ASP A 40 -22.30 -14.07 -23.36
C ASP A 40 -21.43 -13.38 -22.30
N ARG A 41 -21.64 -12.07 -22.14
CA ARG A 41 -20.99 -11.24 -21.12
C ARG A 41 -22.00 -10.45 -20.33
N ILE A 42 -22.89 -11.17 -19.65
CA ILE A 42 -23.99 -10.59 -18.88
C ILE A 42 -23.46 -9.90 -17.61
N ARG A 43 -23.87 -8.64 -17.42
CA ARG A 43 -23.62 -7.87 -16.20
C ARG A 43 -24.88 -7.23 -15.67
N VAL A 44 -25.12 -7.39 -14.37
CA VAL A 44 -26.19 -6.68 -13.65
C VAL A 44 -25.55 -5.71 -12.65
N THR A 45 -25.77 -4.41 -12.86
CA THR A 45 -25.12 -3.35 -12.07
C THR A 45 -26.17 -2.41 -11.46
N PRO A 46 -26.12 -2.10 -10.17
CA PRO A 46 -26.99 -1.08 -9.60
C PRO A 46 -26.50 0.33 -9.98
N GLU A 47 -27.44 1.16 -10.43
CA GLU A 47 -27.24 2.57 -10.73
C GLU A 47 -28.32 3.40 -10.01
N GLY A 48 -27.97 3.94 -8.84
CA GLY A 48 -28.95 4.60 -7.95
C GLY A 48 -30.04 3.61 -7.51
N ASP A 49 -31.30 3.93 -7.81
CA ASP A 49 -32.46 3.10 -7.46
C ASP A 49 -32.82 2.07 -8.55
N THR A 50 -31.95 1.87 -9.53
CA THR A 50 -32.18 0.99 -10.68
C THR A 50 -31.14 -0.13 -10.80
N LEU A 51 -31.51 -1.20 -11.48
CA LEU A 51 -30.64 -2.28 -11.92
C LEU A 51 -30.50 -2.18 -13.44
N ARG A 52 -29.26 -1.99 -13.91
CA ARG A 52 -28.92 -1.96 -15.33
C ARG A 52 -28.34 -3.31 -15.74
N VAL A 53 -28.89 -3.87 -16.81
CA VAL A 53 -28.48 -5.17 -17.37
C VAL A 53 -27.79 -4.94 -18.72
N LEU A 54 -26.60 -5.49 -18.85
CA LEU A 54 -25.78 -5.42 -20.06
C LEU A 54 -25.41 -6.82 -20.53
N ASP A 55 -25.27 -6.99 -21.84
CA ASP A 55 -24.45 -8.05 -22.43
C ASP A 55 -23.33 -7.39 -23.25
N GLY A 56 -22.07 -7.61 -22.84
CA GLY A 56 -20.91 -6.93 -23.42
C GLY A 56 -21.01 -5.40 -23.29
N THR A 57 -21.29 -4.72 -24.41
CA THR A 57 -21.57 -3.27 -24.45
C THR A 57 -23.03 -2.94 -24.72
N GLN A 58 -23.85 -3.94 -25.02
CA GLN A 58 -25.27 -3.78 -25.32
C GLN A 58 -26.07 -3.69 -24.02
N GLU A 59 -27.01 -2.75 -23.95
CA GLU A 59 -27.95 -2.66 -22.83
C GLU A 59 -29.19 -3.49 -23.13
N LEU A 60 -29.48 -4.44 -22.25
CA LEU A 60 -30.67 -5.30 -22.33
C LEU A 60 -31.87 -4.65 -21.61
N GLY A 61 -31.61 -3.80 -20.61
CA GLY A 61 -32.63 -2.98 -19.97
C GLY A 61 -32.20 -2.32 -18.66
N VAL A 62 -33.06 -1.43 -18.18
CA VAL A 62 -32.94 -0.76 -16.86
C VAL A 62 -34.24 -0.95 -16.10
N PHE A 63 -34.14 -1.46 -14.87
CA PHE A 63 -35.29 -1.87 -14.05
C PHE A 63 -35.25 -1.17 -12.70
N SER A 64 -36.39 -0.81 -12.13
CA SER A 64 -36.43 -0.30 -10.76
C SER A 64 -36.03 -1.40 -9.78
N SER A 65 -35.00 -1.17 -8.97
CA SER A 65 -34.52 -2.15 -7.99
C SER A 65 -35.62 -2.53 -6.98
N ALA A 66 -36.45 -1.57 -6.58
CA ALA A 66 -37.59 -1.78 -5.68
C ALA A 66 -38.69 -2.67 -6.28
N ALA A 67 -38.76 -2.79 -7.61
CA ALA A 67 -39.72 -3.65 -8.30
C ALA A 67 -39.20 -5.08 -8.50
N VAL A 68 -37.92 -5.35 -8.25
CA VAL A 68 -37.29 -6.67 -8.42
C VAL A 68 -37.19 -7.35 -7.06
N THR A 69 -37.84 -8.51 -6.91
CA THR A 69 -37.77 -9.36 -5.73
C THR A 69 -36.73 -10.47 -5.87
N SER A 70 -36.50 -10.94 -7.11
CA SER A 70 -35.51 -11.97 -7.45
C SER A 70 -35.04 -11.81 -8.89
N ILE A 71 -33.87 -12.36 -9.19
CA ILE A 71 -33.24 -12.32 -10.51
C ILE A 71 -32.90 -13.76 -10.93
N THR A 72 -33.24 -14.11 -12.16
CA THR A 72 -32.89 -15.40 -12.78
C THR A 72 -32.13 -15.13 -14.05
N ILE A 73 -30.95 -15.72 -14.18
CA ILE A 73 -30.06 -15.58 -15.34
C ILE A 73 -29.76 -16.97 -15.89
N ASP A 74 -29.90 -17.12 -17.19
CA ASP A 74 -29.56 -18.32 -17.95
C ASP A 74 -28.56 -17.92 -19.04
N GLY A 75 -27.35 -18.49 -19.02
CA GLY A 75 -26.28 -18.22 -19.99
C GLY A 75 -26.61 -18.84 -21.33
N GLY A 76 -26.83 -20.16 -21.35
CA GLY A 76 -27.22 -20.89 -22.56
C GLY A 76 -26.09 -21.80 -23.01
N ASP A 77 -25.83 -21.86 -24.32
CA ASP A 77 -24.64 -22.56 -24.83
C ASP A 77 -23.52 -21.53 -24.97
N GLY A 78 -22.28 -21.88 -24.65
CA GLY A 78 -21.14 -20.97 -24.79
C GLY A 78 -20.28 -20.91 -23.53
N ASN A 79 -19.14 -20.23 -23.62
CA ASN A 79 -18.32 -19.92 -22.45
C ASN A 79 -18.72 -18.53 -21.93
N ASP A 80 -19.66 -18.50 -21.00
CA ASP A 80 -20.32 -17.30 -20.55
C ASP A 80 -19.63 -16.66 -19.36
N SER A 81 -19.78 -15.34 -19.25
CA SER A 81 -19.28 -14.56 -18.13
C SER A 81 -20.43 -13.76 -17.52
N ILE A 82 -21.09 -14.36 -16.52
CA ILE A 82 -22.23 -13.78 -15.84
C ILE A 82 -21.78 -13.17 -14.51
N ILE A 83 -21.83 -11.84 -14.43
CA ILE A 83 -21.37 -11.10 -13.24
C ILE A 83 -22.51 -10.24 -12.70
N VAL A 84 -23.03 -10.62 -11.54
CA VAL A 84 -23.97 -9.79 -10.79
C VAL A 84 -23.20 -8.99 -9.77
N ASN A 85 -23.31 -7.66 -9.84
CA ASN A 85 -22.60 -6.77 -8.95
C ASN A 85 -22.95 -7.04 -7.49
N GLU A 86 -21.96 -7.06 -6.60
CA GLU A 86 -22.11 -7.41 -5.19
C GLU A 86 -23.13 -6.57 -4.42
N LEU A 87 -23.42 -5.34 -4.88
CA LEU A 87 -24.42 -4.46 -4.27
C LEU A 87 -25.88 -4.87 -4.55
N VAL A 88 -26.11 -5.86 -5.43
CA VAL A 88 -27.45 -6.39 -5.71
C VAL A 88 -27.87 -7.30 -4.55
N GLY A 89 -28.85 -6.84 -3.77
CA GLY A 89 -29.36 -7.56 -2.58
C GLY A 89 -30.49 -8.55 -2.86
N GLN A 90 -31.03 -8.59 -4.09
CA GLN A 90 -32.07 -9.52 -4.50
C GLN A 90 -31.55 -10.97 -4.53
N THR A 91 -32.45 -11.92 -4.30
CA THR A 91 -32.11 -13.35 -4.45
C THR A 91 -31.84 -13.70 -5.92
N LEU A 92 -30.90 -14.61 -6.13
CA LEU A 92 -30.32 -14.91 -7.44
C LEU A 92 -30.44 -16.39 -7.78
N THR A 93 -30.68 -16.67 -9.05
CA THR A 93 -30.43 -17.96 -9.67
C THR A 93 -29.66 -17.72 -10.96
N ILE A 94 -28.48 -18.32 -11.07
CA ILE A 94 -27.61 -18.20 -12.23
C ILE A 94 -27.33 -19.60 -12.74
N ASN A 95 -27.68 -19.86 -13.99
CA ASN A 95 -27.31 -21.06 -14.73
C ASN A 95 -26.29 -20.65 -15.80
N GLY A 96 -25.14 -21.32 -15.85
CA GLY A 96 -24.15 -21.17 -16.91
C GLY A 96 -24.67 -21.81 -18.19
N GLY A 97 -24.84 -23.13 -18.15
CA GLY A 97 -25.34 -23.93 -19.26
C GLY A 97 -24.24 -24.81 -19.82
N ASP A 98 -24.17 -24.99 -21.14
CA ASP A 98 -23.14 -25.83 -21.76
C ASP A 98 -21.89 -24.98 -22.09
N GLY A 99 -20.75 -25.28 -21.50
CA GLY A 99 -19.48 -24.60 -21.77
C GLY A 99 -18.67 -24.34 -20.51
N ASN A 100 -17.58 -23.59 -20.63
CA ASN A 100 -16.73 -23.23 -19.48
C ASN A 100 -17.11 -21.81 -19.01
N ASP A 101 -17.98 -21.76 -18.02
CA ASP A 101 -18.64 -20.55 -17.57
C ASP A 101 -17.97 -19.91 -16.37
N LYS A 102 -18.24 -18.60 -16.21
CA LYS A 102 -17.86 -17.84 -15.02
C LYS A 102 -19.09 -17.17 -14.42
N LEU A 103 -19.50 -17.66 -13.25
CA LEU A 103 -20.70 -17.20 -12.55
C LEU A 103 -20.30 -16.46 -11.28
N VAL A 104 -20.74 -15.21 -11.11
CA VAL A 104 -20.47 -14.42 -9.89
C VAL A 104 -21.77 -13.93 -9.26
N ALA A 105 -22.06 -14.44 -8.06
CA ALA A 105 -23.21 -14.04 -7.25
C ALA A 105 -23.00 -12.69 -6.53
N ALA A 106 -24.11 -12.05 -6.15
CA ALA A 106 -24.14 -10.77 -5.45
C ALA A 106 -24.31 -10.90 -3.92
N SER A 107 -24.83 -9.89 -3.24
CA SER A 107 -25.03 -9.92 -1.78
C SER A 107 -26.30 -10.63 -1.32
N GLY A 108 -27.30 -10.78 -2.20
CA GLY A 108 -28.47 -11.62 -1.92
C GLY A 108 -28.12 -13.12 -1.88
N GLY A 109 -29.05 -13.93 -1.35
CA GLY A 109 -28.91 -15.39 -1.42
C GLY A 109 -28.93 -15.87 -2.88
N ALA A 110 -28.10 -16.84 -3.23
CA ALA A 110 -27.88 -17.25 -4.61
C ALA A 110 -27.95 -18.76 -4.82
N SER A 111 -28.36 -19.19 -6.00
CA SER A 111 -28.14 -20.53 -6.54
C SER A 111 -27.27 -20.38 -7.79
N LEU A 112 -26.10 -21.03 -7.79
CA LEU A 112 -25.16 -21.05 -8.90
C LEU A 112 -25.09 -22.47 -9.45
N ASN A 113 -25.48 -22.63 -10.71
CA ASN A 113 -25.41 -23.89 -11.43
C ASN A 113 -24.47 -23.69 -12.63
N GLY A 114 -23.31 -24.34 -12.65
CA GLY A 114 -22.35 -24.27 -13.76
C GLY A 114 -22.93 -24.93 -15.00
N GLY A 115 -23.07 -26.25 -14.95
CA GLY A 115 -23.58 -27.06 -16.05
C GLY A 115 -22.48 -27.98 -16.56
N PRO A 116 -22.57 -28.48 -17.79
CA PRO A 116 -21.47 -29.25 -18.39
C PRO A 116 -20.30 -28.37 -18.83
N GLY A 117 -19.10 -28.64 -18.31
CA GLY A 117 -17.87 -27.93 -18.68
C GLY A 117 -16.99 -27.66 -17.47
N ASP A 118 -15.84 -27.00 -17.67
CA ASP A 118 -14.96 -26.62 -16.55
C ASP A 118 -15.31 -25.19 -16.10
N ASP A 119 -16.19 -25.09 -15.10
CA ASP A 119 -16.81 -23.85 -14.67
C ASP A 119 -16.11 -23.18 -13.49
N THR A 120 -16.36 -21.88 -13.33
CA THR A 120 -15.87 -21.09 -12.20
C THR A 120 -17.02 -20.34 -11.52
N LEU A 121 -17.44 -20.84 -10.35
CA LEU A 121 -18.56 -20.30 -9.58
C LEU A 121 -18.05 -19.51 -8.37
N PHE A 122 -18.46 -18.25 -8.24
CA PHE A 122 -18.09 -17.38 -7.12
C PHE A 122 -19.31 -17.06 -6.26
N GLY A 123 -19.27 -17.54 -5.01
CA GLY A 123 -20.26 -17.24 -3.99
C GLY A 123 -20.38 -15.76 -3.66
N GLY A 124 -21.59 -15.41 -3.24
CA GLY A 124 -21.99 -14.07 -2.83
C GLY A 124 -21.83 -13.80 -1.33
N LEU A 125 -22.30 -12.64 -0.87
CA LEU A 125 -22.39 -12.36 0.58
C LEU A 125 -23.60 -13.03 1.24
N GLY A 126 -24.64 -13.38 0.48
CA GLY A 126 -25.82 -14.08 0.95
C GLY A 126 -25.70 -15.59 0.75
N ALA A 127 -26.42 -16.40 1.53
CA ALA A 127 -26.39 -17.87 1.48
C ALA A 127 -26.38 -18.38 0.02
N THR A 128 -25.36 -19.14 -0.36
CA THR A 128 -25.17 -19.61 -1.73
C THR A 128 -25.34 -21.13 -1.80
N ALA A 129 -26.11 -21.60 -2.76
CA ALA A 129 -26.11 -23.00 -3.20
C ALA A 129 -25.24 -23.11 -4.45
N PHE A 130 -24.28 -24.04 -4.44
CA PHE A 130 -23.40 -24.31 -5.55
C PHE A 130 -23.70 -25.70 -6.14
N ASP A 131 -23.76 -25.76 -7.46
CA ASP A 131 -23.74 -26.99 -8.25
C ASP A 131 -22.80 -26.74 -9.43
N GLY A 132 -21.60 -27.31 -9.42
CA GLY A 132 -20.66 -27.18 -10.53
C GLY A 132 -21.20 -27.86 -11.78
N GLY A 133 -21.77 -29.06 -11.60
CA GLY A 133 -22.19 -29.92 -12.70
C GLY A 133 -21.06 -30.86 -13.11
N PRO A 134 -21.14 -31.47 -14.30
CA PRO A 134 -20.08 -32.32 -14.81
C PRO A 134 -18.90 -31.52 -15.36
N GLY A 135 -17.73 -31.70 -14.77
CA GLY A 135 -16.47 -31.10 -15.25
C GLY A 135 -15.49 -30.88 -14.12
N ALA A 136 -14.36 -30.22 -14.39
CA ALA A 136 -13.40 -29.86 -13.36
C ALA A 136 -13.64 -28.43 -12.86
N ASP A 137 -14.64 -28.28 -11.98
CA ASP A 137 -15.11 -26.95 -11.60
C ASP A 137 -14.31 -26.32 -10.47
N SER A 138 -14.36 -24.99 -10.40
CA SER A 138 -13.79 -24.21 -9.31
C SER A 138 -14.89 -23.44 -8.60
N LEU A 139 -15.22 -23.88 -7.38
CA LEU A 139 -16.21 -23.24 -6.53
C LEU A 139 -15.47 -22.36 -5.51
N LEU A 140 -15.62 -21.05 -5.60
CA LEU A 140 -14.90 -20.07 -4.78
C LEU A 140 -15.86 -19.34 -3.84
N ARG A 141 -15.34 -18.90 -2.69
CA ARG A 141 -16.10 -18.22 -1.63
C ARG A 141 -17.23 -19.10 -1.06
N VAL A 142 -16.96 -20.39 -0.91
CA VAL A 142 -17.93 -21.34 -0.34
C VAL A 142 -17.89 -21.27 1.19
N ARG A 143 -18.88 -20.71 1.86
CA ARG A 143 -18.90 -20.71 3.33
C ARG A 143 -19.26 -22.08 3.87
N THR A 144 -18.93 -22.29 5.13
CA THR A 144 -19.34 -23.52 5.86
C THR A 144 -20.84 -23.69 5.98
N THR A 145 -21.61 -22.61 5.80
CA THR A 145 -23.08 -22.62 5.79
C THR A 145 -23.69 -22.78 4.40
N ASP A 146 -22.88 -22.70 3.34
CA ASP A 146 -23.35 -22.80 1.97
C ASP A 146 -23.67 -24.26 1.60
N ALA A 147 -24.68 -24.45 0.76
CA ALA A 147 -25.00 -25.77 0.22
C ALA A 147 -24.12 -26.02 -1.01
N VAL A 148 -23.49 -27.18 -1.08
CA VAL A 148 -22.69 -27.58 -2.24
C VAL A 148 -23.16 -28.95 -2.69
N VAL A 149 -23.46 -29.08 -3.98
CA VAL A 149 -23.60 -30.34 -4.69
C VAL A 149 -22.21 -30.71 -5.21
N PRO A 150 -21.52 -31.70 -4.63
CA PRO A 150 -20.12 -31.96 -4.97
C PRO A 150 -19.98 -32.93 -6.15
N ASP A 151 -19.14 -32.59 -7.13
CA ASP A 151 -18.54 -33.53 -8.08
C ASP A 151 -17.11 -33.91 -7.64
N PRO A 152 -16.64 -35.17 -7.86
CA PRO A 152 -15.28 -35.57 -7.50
C PRO A 152 -14.15 -34.77 -8.14
N ASN A 153 -14.37 -34.08 -9.26
CA ASN A 153 -13.37 -33.26 -9.94
C ASN A 153 -13.38 -31.80 -9.47
N ASP A 154 -14.36 -31.42 -8.65
CA ASP A 154 -14.51 -30.05 -8.16
C ASP A 154 -13.39 -29.65 -7.21
N LYS A 155 -12.95 -28.41 -7.40
CA LYS A 155 -12.13 -27.69 -6.45
C LYS A 155 -12.99 -26.74 -5.63
N ILE A 156 -13.37 -27.19 -4.44
CA ILE A 156 -14.09 -26.38 -3.46
C ILE A 156 -13.11 -25.53 -2.65
N LEU A 157 -13.10 -24.22 -2.90
CA LEU A 157 -12.35 -23.21 -2.15
C LEU A 157 -13.28 -22.54 -1.15
N LEU A 158 -13.27 -23.10 0.07
CA LEU A 158 -14.02 -22.54 1.19
C LEU A 158 -13.65 -21.07 1.41
N GLU A 159 -14.66 -20.23 1.68
CA GLU A 159 -14.49 -18.93 2.32
C GLU A 159 -13.92 -19.18 3.71
N GLN A 160 -12.59 -19.14 3.80
CA GLN A 160 -11.90 -19.23 5.07
C GLN A 160 -12.05 -17.87 5.76
N PRO A 161 -12.71 -17.77 6.93
CA PRO A 161 -12.43 -16.65 7.80
C PRO A 161 -10.96 -16.80 8.20
N LEU A 162 -10.12 -15.98 7.56
CA LEU A 162 -8.67 -15.86 7.73
C LEU A 162 -7.86 -17.05 7.17
N PRO A 163 -6.79 -16.82 6.38
CA PRO A 163 -5.88 -17.88 5.95
C PRO A 163 -5.34 -18.69 7.15
N SER A 164 -5.68 -19.98 7.18
CA SER A 164 -5.22 -20.97 8.18
C SER A 164 -4.12 -21.89 7.67
N THR A 165 -3.36 -21.50 6.65
CA THR A 165 -2.10 -22.20 6.38
C THR A 165 -1.06 -21.68 7.36
N ALA A 166 -0.57 -22.57 8.23
CA ALA A 166 0.59 -22.29 9.06
C ALA A 166 1.74 -21.89 8.13
N ALA A 167 1.98 -20.59 8.00
CA ALA A 167 3.13 -20.08 7.28
C ALA A 167 4.38 -20.76 7.87
N ALA A 168 5.33 -21.13 7.01
CA ALA A 168 6.63 -21.60 7.50
C ALA A 168 7.13 -20.60 8.55
N PRO A 169 7.60 -21.08 9.72
CA PRO A 169 7.93 -20.20 10.84
C PRO A 169 8.88 -19.11 10.36
N GLN A 170 8.51 -17.86 10.61
CA GLN A 170 9.27 -16.72 10.14
C GLN A 170 10.69 -16.78 10.69
N GLN A 171 11.68 -16.75 9.81
CA GLN A 171 13.07 -16.70 10.21
C GLN A 171 13.43 -15.31 10.75
N VAL A 172 14.40 -15.29 11.66
CA VAL A 172 14.97 -14.07 12.22
C VAL A 172 16.49 -14.04 12.02
N LEU A 173 17.04 -12.84 12.11
CA LEU A 173 18.48 -12.61 12.14
C LEU A 173 19.01 -12.89 13.56
N THR A 174 20.15 -13.54 13.66
CA THR A 174 20.92 -13.62 14.91
C THR A 174 21.88 -12.44 15.03
N ALA A 175 22.27 -12.09 16.25
CA ALA A 175 23.25 -11.03 16.51
C ALA A 175 24.58 -11.25 15.74
N SER A 176 25.03 -12.51 15.60
CA SER A 176 26.23 -12.85 14.83
C SER A 176 26.05 -12.67 13.32
N GLU A 177 24.86 -12.94 12.78
CA GLU A 177 24.56 -12.68 11.37
C GLU A 177 24.52 -11.17 11.12
N VAL A 178 23.95 -10.39 12.05
CA VAL A 178 23.93 -8.92 12.00
C VAL A 178 25.35 -8.35 11.96
N ASP A 179 26.23 -8.79 12.87
CA ASP A 179 27.64 -8.40 12.86
C ASP A 179 28.32 -8.75 11.53
N THR A 180 28.06 -9.95 11.00
CA THR A 180 28.62 -10.40 9.73
C THR A 180 28.19 -9.51 8.57
N LEU A 181 26.91 -9.15 8.49
CA LEU A 181 26.39 -8.26 7.45
C LEU A 181 27.04 -6.87 7.50
N ILE A 182 27.18 -6.29 8.68
CA ILE A 182 27.85 -4.99 8.89
C ILE A 182 29.30 -5.05 8.44
N ARG A 183 30.03 -6.10 8.84
CA ARG A 183 31.43 -6.30 8.47
C ARG A 183 31.62 -6.50 6.97
N ARG A 184 30.66 -7.14 6.30
CA ARG A 184 30.67 -7.27 4.83
C ARG A 184 30.38 -5.94 4.14
N ALA A 185 29.40 -5.16 4.63
CA ALA A 185 29.05 -3.86 4.08
C ALA A 185 30.23 -2.88 4.13
N THR A 186 30.90 -2.79 5.29
CA THR A 186 32.08 -1.92 5.47
C THR A 186 33.29 -2.38 4.65
N ALA A 187 33.43 -3.69 4.41
CA ALA A 187 34.48 -4.22 3.52
C ALA A 187 34.17 -4.05 2.02
N ALA A 188 32.92 -3.72 1.65
CA ALA A 188 32.50 -3.67 0.25
C ALA A 188 33.04 -2.46 -0.52
N THR A 189 33.50 -1.42 0.18
CA THR A 189 34.07 -0.19 -0.38
C THR A 189 35.34 0.21 0.37
N ALA A 190 36.25 0.96 -0.26
CA ALA A 190 37.38 1.58 0.43
C ALA A 190 36.98 2.81 1.27
N SER A 191 35.78 3.35 1.06
CA SER A 191 35.29 4.50 1.81
C SER A 191 34.95 4.15 3.26
N THR A 192 35.27 5.07 4.16
CA THR A 192 35.12 4.88 5.61
C THR A 192 34.12 5.84 6.24
N ASP A 193 33.43 6.66 5.44
CA ASP A 193 32.52 7.72 5.85
C ASP A 193 31.03 7.35 5.72
N GLY A 194 30.72 6.07 5.51
CA GLY A 194 29.35 5.55 5.52
C GLY A 194 28.87 5.11 6.90
N ILE A 195 27.55 5.15 7.11
CA ILE A 195 26.84 4.56 8.24
C ILE A 195 26.06 3.35 7.76
N VAL A 196 26.19 2.22 8.46
CA VAL A 196 25.49 0.96 8.17
C VAL A 196 24.50 0.67 9.27
N VAL A 197 23.25 0.37 8.91
CA VAL A 197 22.21 -0.07 9.85
C VAL A 197 21.59 -1.36 9.36
N VAL A 198 21.35 -2.29 10.27
CA VAL A 198 20.57 -3.51 10.04
C VAL A 198 19.35 -3.47 10.95
N THR A 199 18.17 -3.72 10.38
CA THR A 199 16.91 -3.87 11.12
C THR A 199 16.33 -5.26 10.91
N ASP A 200 15.50 -5.72 11.85
CA ASP A 200 14.64 -6.88 11.61
C ASP A 200 13.49 -6.53 10.65
N ARG A 201 12.63 -7.51 10.37
CA ARG A 201 11.50 -7.35 9.46
C ARG A 201 10.44 -6.36 9.99
N ASN A 202 10.35 -6.14 11.31
CA ASN A 202 9.48 -5.14 11.92
C ASN A 202 10.12 -3.74 11.98
N GLY A 203 11.40 -3.62 11.59
CA GLY A 203 12.12 -2.34 11.55
C GLY A 203 12.79 -1.99 12.87
N ARG A 204 12.86 -2.92 13.82
CA ARG A 204 13.64 -2.77 15.05
C ARG A 204 15.13 -2.75 14.72
N ILE A 205 15.88 -1.85 15.32
CA ILE A 205 17.32 -1.72 15.05
C ILE A 205 18.06 -2.89 15.69
N LEU A 206 18.83 -3.62 14.89
CA LEU A 206 19.61 -4.79 15.35
C LEU A 206 21.11 -4.55 15.35
N GLY A 207 21.59 -3.59 14.57
CA GLY A 207 23.01 -3.28 14.45
C GLY A 207 23.22 -1.92 13.80
N VAL A 208 24.17 -1.15 14.33
CA VAL A 208 24.53 0.18 13.82
C VAL A 208 26.04 0.26 13.79
N ASN A 209 26.62 0.65 12.65
CA ASN A 209 28.05 0.90 12.51
C ASN A 209 28.26 2.29 11.91
N VAL A 210 29.05 3.09 12.60
CA VAL A 210 29.44 4.43 12.16
C VAL A 210 30.88 4.32 11.68
N GLY A 211 31.09 4.54 10.38
CA GLY A 211 32.40 4.49 9.77
C GLY A 211 33.39 5.47 10.40
N SER A 212 34.66 5.09 10.44
CA SER A 212 35.73 5.88 11.07
C SER A 212 36.02 7.21 10.37
N GLY A 213 35.60 7.35 9.11
CA GLY A 213 35.70 8.55 8.30
C GLY A 213 34.47 9.45 8.35
N VAL A 214 33.41 9.09 9.09
CA VAL A 214 32.26 9.97 9.28
C VAL A 214 32.74 11.26 9.94
N SER A 215 32.32 12.40 9.39
CA SER A 215 32.81 13.73 9.77
C SER A 215 32.76 13.95 11.28
N SER A 216 33.81 14.54 11.84
CA SER A 216 33.81 14.94 13.25
C SER A 216 32.72 15.96 13.57
N ALA A 217 32.24 16.73 12.59
CA ALA A 217 31.10 17.63 12.76
C ALA A 217 29.78 16.89 13.06
N ILE A 218 29.70 15.60 12.72
CA ILE A 218 28.60 14.70 13.06
C ILE A 218 28.95 13.94 14.35
N THR A 219 30.10 13.27 14.42
CA THR A 219 30.40 12.35 15.52
C THR A 219 30.67 13.04 16.86
N SER A 220 31.05 14.33 16.86
CA SER A 220 31.24 15.09 18.10
C SER A 220 29.94 15.65 18.67
N ASP A 221 28.82 15.54 17.96
CA ASP A 221 27.52 16.08 18.34
C ASP A 221 26.49 14.94 18.40
N PRO A 222 26.05 14.53 19.60
CA PRO A 222 25.11 13.42 19.76
C PRO A 222 23.80 13.60 18.98
N GLN A 223 23.27 14.82 18.85
CA GLN A 223 22.02 15.08 18.12
C GLN A 223 22.20 14.88 16.62
N LYS A 224 23.32 15.35 16.07
CA LYS A 224 23.65 15.15 14.64
C LYS A 224 24.00 13.70 14.34
N LEU A 225 24.67 13.02 15.28
CA LEU A 225 24.98 11.60 15.13
C LEU A 225 23.70 10.76 15.07
N VAL A 226 22.75 10.98 15.99
CA VAL A 226 21.44 10.33 15.96
C VAL A 226 20.72 10.61 14.63
N PHE A 227 20.64 11.89 14.22
CA PHE A 227 20.00 12.28 12.96
C PHE A 227 20.63 11.60 11.71
N ALA A 228 21.96 11.50 11.69
CA ALA A 228 22.69 10.83 10.62
C ALA A 228 22.45 9.31 10.62
N ILE A 229 22.44 8.66 11.78
CA ILE A 229 22.12 7.23 11.93
C ILE A 229 20.68 6.97 11.49
N ASP A 230 19.72 7.81 11.87
CA ASP A 230 18.33 7.68 11.46
C ASP A 230 18.14 7.79 9.94
N GLY A 231 19.08 8.41 9.22
CA GLY A 231 19.12 8.37 7.76
C GLY A 231 19.36 6.96 7.21
N ALA A 232 20.29 6.21 7.81
CA ALA A 232 20.51 4.80 7.49
C ALA A 232 19.37 3.91 8.00
N VAL A 233 18.76 4.23 9.15
CA VAL A 233 17.57 3.53 9.66
C VAL A 233 16.41 3.65 8.67
N ALA A 234 16.13 4.84 8.13
CA ALA A 234 15.05 5.04 7.15
C ALA A 234 15.26 4.18 5.89
N LEU A 235 16.51 4.07 5.41
CA LEU A 235 16.88 3.18 4.29
C LEU A 235 16.70 1.70 4.64
N ALA A 236 17.20 1.27 5.80
CA ALA A 236 17.08 -0.11 6.27
C ALA A 236 15.61 -0.51 6.42
N ARG A 237 14.79 0.35 7.03
CA ARG A 237 13.34 0.16 7.18
C ARG A 237 12.62 0.13 5.85
N THR A 238 13.03 0.92 4.86
CA THR A 238 12.42 0.84 3.53
C THR A 238 12.63 -0.54 2.91
N GLY A 239 13.87 -1.04 2.93
CA GLY A 239 14.16 -2.41 2.47
C GLY A 239 13.37 -3.46 3.27
N ALA A 240 13.38 -3.36 4.60
CA ALA A 240 12.65 -4.28 5.46
C ALA A 240 11.15 -4.26 5.16
N PHE A 241 10.52 -3.09 5.13
CA PHE A 241 9.07 -2.93 5.13
C PHE A 241 8.42 -3.32 3.80
N PHE A 242 9.04 -2.96 2.67
CA PHE A 242 8.54 -3.30 1.34
C PHE A 242 8.93 -4.71 0.90
N GLY A 243 10.08 -5.24 1.34
CA GLY A 243 10.51 -6.58 0.99
C GLY A 243 9.50 -7.65 1.41
N ASN A 244 9.05 -8.48 0.47
CA ASN A 244 8.20 -9.64 0.74
C ASN A 244 8.92 -10.91 0.31
N ASN A 245 8.43 -12.10 0.70
CA ASN A 245 9.14 -13.35 0.42
C ASN A 245 9.29 -13.66 -1.08
N GLN A 246 8.51 -13.00 -1.94
CA GLN A 246 8.49 -13.22 -3.38
C GLN A 246 9.29 -12.19 -4.18
N ALA A 247 9.50 -10.99 -3.66
CA ALA A 247 10.10 -9.87 -4.40
C ALA A 247 10.99 -8.98 -3.49
N PRO A 248 12.23 -8.69 -3.91
CA PRO A 248 13.17 -7.92 -3.11
C PRO A 248 13.02 -6.43 -3.43
N LEU A 249 11.93 -5.82 -2.98
CA LEU A 249 11.68 -4.39 -3.20
C LEU A 249 12.68 -3.55 -2.39
N THR A 250 13.49 -2.75 -3.08
CA THR A 250 14.52 -1.88 -2.48
C THR A 250 14.02 -0.45 -2.36
N SER A 251 14.76 0.42 -1.66
CA SER A 251 14.45 1.86 -1.64
C SER A 251 14.49 2.49 -3.04
N ARG A 252 15.29 1.95 -3.98
CA ARG A 252 15.27 2.32 -5.40
C ARG A 252 13.97 1.89 -6.08
N THR A 253 13.50 0.67 -5.83
CA THR A 253 12.21 0.21 -6.35
C THR A 253 11.09 1.10 -5.86
N VAL A 254 11.10 1.44 -4.56
CA VAL A 254 10.12 2.36 -3.96
C VAL A 254 10.21 3.74 -4.62
N ASN A 255 11.41 4.28 -4.87
CA ASN A 255 11.58 5.55 -5.60
C ASN A 255 10.98 5.56 -7.01
N SER A 256 11.01 4.40 -7.68
CA SER A 256 10.48 4.21 -9.03
C SER A 256 8.96 4.05 -8.99
N LEU A 257 8.44 3.40 -7.94
CA LEU A 257 7.03 3.18 -7.68
C LEU A 257 6.31 4.39 -7.10
N SER A 258 7.03 5.31 -6.45
CA SER A 258 6.44 6.48 -5.79
C SER A 258 6.51 7.74 -6.65
N GLN A 259 5.46 8.53 -6.54
CA GLN A 259 5.46 9.93 -6.92
C GLN A 259 5.68 10.75 -5.66
N SER A 260 6.78 11.49 -5.61
CA SER A 260 7.07 12.31 -4.45
C SER A 260 7.18 13.78 -4.88
N THR A 261 6.47 14.64 -4.15
CA THR A 261 6.72 16.09 -4.15
C THR A 261 7.57 16.34 -2.92
N ILE A 262 8.87 16.13 -3.05
CA ILE A 262 9.80 16.34 -1.95
C ILE A 262 10.52 17.65 -2.21
N THR A 263 10.25 18.62 -1.35
CA THR A 263 10.92 19.92 -1.42
C THR A 263 12.31 19.83 -0.82
N GLN A 264 13.22 20.71 -1.26
CA GLN A 264 14.53 20.85 -0.64
C GLN A 264 14.40 21.19 0.86
N ARG A 265 13.38 21.97 1.23
CA ARG A 265 13.11 22.34 2.62
C ARG A 265 12.81 21.15 3.52
N GLU A 266 12.16 20.11 2.98
CA GLU A 266 11.89 18.87 3.71
C GLU A 266 13.16 18.03 3.88
N VAL A 267 14.01 17.97 2.85
CA VAL A 267 15.29 17.22 2.91
C VAL A 267 16.34 17.89 3.79
N GLU A 268 16.49 19.21 3.68
CA GLU A 268 17.45 20.03 4.44
C GLU A 268 16.82 20.51 5.77
N SER A 269 16.28 19.56 6.52
CA SER A 269 15.67 19.79 7.82
C SER A 269 15.97 18.66 8.79
N ASN A 270 15.74 18.90 10.08
CA ASN A 270 16.01 17.95 11.14
C ASN A 270 14.78 17.83 12.06
N PRO A 271 14.23 16.62 12.25
CA PRO A 271 13.00 16.42 13.01
C PRO A 271 13.22 16.56 14.53
N ASN A 272 14.47 16.55 14.98
CA ASN A 272 14.82 16.71 16.40
C ASN A 272 14.84 18.19 16.84
N ILE A 273 14.61 19.13 15.92
CA ILE A 273 14.53 20.55 16.23
C ILE A 273 13.11 20.88 16.68
N THR A 274 12.98 21.36 17.92
CA THR A 274 11.68 21.58 18.57
C THR A 274 11.07 22.95 18.27
N ASP A 275 11.87 23.97 17.94
CA ASP A 275 11.36 25.32 17.68
C ASP A 275 10.52 25.38 16.39
N PRO A 276 9.20 25.64 16.47
CA PRO A 276 8.33 25.74 15.31
C PRO A 276 8.69 26.91 14.38
N ASN A 277 9.38 27.94 14.88
CA ASN A 277 9.84 29.08 14.08
C ASN A 277 11.23 28.87 13.48
N SER A 278 11.82 27.69 13.67
CA SER A 278 13.09 27.34 13.06
C SER A 278 12.96 27.05 11.56
N THR A 279 13.91 27.57 10.79
CA THR A 279 14.07 27.29 9.36
C THR A 279 14.75 25.96 9.07
N ILE A 280 15.17 25.23 10.10
CA ILE A 280 15.79 23.90 10.00
C ILE A 280 14.96 22.80 10.67
N ARG A 281 13.84 23.12 11.34
CA ARG A 281 12.85 22.12 11.80
C ARG A 281 12.14 21.50 10.61
N GLY A 282 11.92 20.19 10.62
CA GLY A 282 11.15 19.50 9.58
C GLY A 282 11.48 18.02 9.50
N PRO A 283 10.95 17.30 8.51
CA PRO A 283 11.00 15.84 8.48
C PRO A 283 12.40 15.25 8.21
N GLY A 284 13.27 15.99 7.51
CA GLY A 284 14.60 15.54 7.13
C GLY A 284 14.59 14.29 6.26
N PHE A 285 13.72 14.19 5.26
CA PHE A 285 13.57 12.95 4.48
C PHE A 285 14.87 12.49 3.80
N VAL A 286 15.01 11.17 3.62
CA VAL A 286 16.08 10.55 2.79
C VAL A 286 15.50 10.24 1.42
N ALA A 287 15.27 11.28 0.64
CA ALA A 287 14.58 11.21 -0.64
C ALA A 287 15.16 12.19 -1.65
N ALA A 288 14.87 11.96 -2.93
CA ALA A 288 15.27 12.87 -3.99
C ALA A 288 14.39 14.13 -3.98
N VAL A 289 15.01 15.31 -3.93
CA VAL A 289 14.33 16.58 -4.12
C VAL A 289 13.75 16.65 -5.53
N GLY A 290 12.49 17.04 -5.64
CA GLY A 290 11.85 17.25 -6.93
C GLY A 290 10.33 17.18 -6.91
N ILE A 291 9.75 17.70 -7.98
CA ILE A 291 8.32 17.58 -8.29
C ILE A 291 8.15 16.45 -9.30
N LYS A 292 8.06 15.20 -8.84
CA LYS A 292 7.78 14.08 -9.74
C LYS A 292 6.33 14.19 -10.22
N GLY A 293 6.13 14.26 -11.53
CA GLY A 293 4.83 14.61 -12.12
C GLY A 293 4.22 13.57 -13.08
N HIS A 294 4.95 12.48 -13.36
CA HIS A 294 4.58 11.49 -14.40
C HIS A 294 5.12 10.10 -14.05
N PHE A 295 4.37 9.07 -14.45
CA PHE A 295 4.78 7.66 -14.44
C PHE A 295 4.55 7.05 -15.85
N PRO A 296 5.60 6.55 -16.53
CA PRO A 296 6.97 6.46 -16.06
C PRO A 296 7.61 7.85 -15.90
N PRO A 297 8.58 8.00 -14.98
CA PRO A 297 9.31 9.25 -14.82
C PRO A 297 9.91 9.74 -16.15
N GLY A 298 9.86 11.05 -16.40
CA GLY A 298 10.46 11.66 -17.60
C GLY A 298 9.60 11.62 -18.87
N VAL A 299 8.42 11.00 -18.86
CA VAL A 299 7.47 11.03 -19.99
C VAL A 299 6.43 12.13 -19.76
N ALA A 300 6.53 13.20 -20.54
CA ALA A 300 5.56 14.30 -20.46
C ALA A 300 4.14 13.81 -20.79
N ASN A 301 3.15 14.36 -20.08
CA ASN A 301 1.72 14.04 -20.23
C ASN A 301 1.35 12.55 -19.98
N ALA A 302 2.23 11.76 -19.35
CA ALA A 302 1.86 10.45 -18.82
C ALA A 302 1.09 10.61 -17.49
N PRO A 303 0.21 9.65 -17.12
CA PRO A 303 -0.49 9.69 -15.84
C PRO A 303 0.49 9.66 -14.68
N GLN A 304 0.05 10.07 -13.50
CA GLN A 304 0.84 9.98 -12.28
C GLN A 304 0.73 8.59 -11.66
N VAL A 305 1.77 8.13 -10.95
CA VAL A 305 1.65 6.91 -10.14
C VAL A 305 0.92 7.21 -8.84
N ASP A 306 0.05 6.30 -8.43
CA ASP A 306 -0.87 6.51 -7.32
C ASP A 306 -0.21 6.42 -5.93
N LEU A 307 0.97 5.81 -5.81
CA LEU A 307 1.74 5.81 -4.55
C LEU A 307 2.40 7.18 -4.36
N PHE A 308 1.79 8.06 -3.56
CA PHE A 308 2.20 9.46 -3.42
C PHE A 308 2.64 9.82 -1.99
N GLN A 309 3.78 10.51 -1.84
CA GLN A 309 4.35 10.96 -0.55
C GLN A 309 4.55 9.83 0.48
N ILE A 310 5.04 8.68 0.03
CA ILE A 310 5.29 7.53 0.89
C ILE A 310 6.34 7.83 1.98
N GLU A 311 7.22 8.80 1.74
CA GLU A 311 8.21 9.30 2.70
C GLU A 311 7.58 9.81 4.01
N HIS A 312 6.33 10.29 3.95
CA HIS A 312 5.61 10.86 5.10
C HIS A 312 5.05 9.79 6.06
N THR A 313 5.11 8.50 5.72
CA THR A 313 4.52 7.42 6.51
C THR A 313 5.52 6.74 7.44
N ASN A 314 5.01 5.87 8.32
CA ASN A 314 5.82 5.07 9.27
C ASN A 314 6.70 5.92 10.20
N ARG A 315 6.17 7.08 10.61
CA ARG A 315 6.77 8.00 11.60
C ARG A 315 6.13 7.87 12.99
N ASP A 316 5.23 6.90 13.17
CA ASP A 316 4.61 6.62 14.47
C ASP A 316 5.68 6.12 15.46
N GLY A 317 5.55 6.47 16.73
CA GLY A 317 6.55 6.14 17.75
C GLY A 317 5.93 5.89 19.11
N THR A 318 6.79 5.49 20.06
CA THR A 318 6.42 5.25 21.47
C THR A 318 5.82 6.49 22.13
N TYR A 319 6.25 7.68 21.70
CA TYR A 319 5.77 8.95 22.21
C TYR A 319 4.99 9.70 21.13
N SER A 320 3.79 10.16 21.47
CA SER A 320 3.07 11.16 20.70
C SER A 320 3.51 12.56 21.13
N PRO A 321 3.71 13.51 20.19
CA PRO A 321 4.14 14.88 20.49
C PRO A 321 3.09 15.75 21.21
N GLY A 322 2.00 15.16 21.70
CA GLY A 322 1.00 15.90 22.45
C GLY A 322 0.28 17.02 21.67
N PRO A 323 -0.47 17.86 22.40
CA PRO A 323 -1.14 19.05 21.87
C PRO A 323 -0.24 20.02 21.12
N ASP A 324 0.99 20.28 21.58
CA ASP A 324 1.87 21.29 20.98
C ASP A 324 2.56 20.83 19.67
N LYS A 325 2.50 19.53 19.37
CA LYS A 325 3.11 18.90 18.17
C LYS A 325 4.63 18.92 18.19
N ILE A 326 5.23 18.95 19.37
CA ILE A 326 6.68 18.99 19.58
C ILE A 326 7.05 17.86 20.53
N ILE A 327 7.82 16.89 20.04
CA ILE A 327 8.38 15.85 20.92
C ILE A 327 9.41 16.46 21.88
N GLY A 328 9.43 15.98 23.11
CA GLY A 328 10.34 16.41 24.17
C GLY A 328 9.82 17.60 24.96
N THR A 329 8.50 17.76 25.07
CA THR A 329 7.86 18.76 25.93
C THR A 329 7.13 18.07 27.08
N ALA A 330 6.45 18.84 27.94
CA ALA A 330 5.79 18.28 29.12
C ALA A 330 4.46 17.57 28.80
N ASP A 331 3.90 17.79 27.61
CA ASP A 331 2.63 17.25 27.13
C ASP A 331 2.77 16.04 26.19
N ASP A 332 4.00 15.56 25.99
CA ASP A 332 4.28 14.27 25.33
C ASP A 332 3.45 13.14 25.97
N ILE A 333 2.82 12.33 25.13
CA ILE A 333 1.97 11.21 25.57
C ILE A 333 2.71 9.90 25.31
N LEU A 334 2.97 9.14 26.37
CA LEU A 334 3.46 7.77 26.25
C LEU A 334 2.34 6.86 25.74
N ARG A 335 2.60 6.12 24.67
CA ARG A 335 1.70 5.07 24.19
C ARG A 335 2.11 3.73 24.75
N THR A 336 1.17 3.02 25.36
CA THR A 336 1.39 1.67 25.90
C THR A 336 1.49 0.64 24.79
N GLU A 337 0.76 0.87 23.69
CA GLU A 337 0.77 0.05 22.48
C GLU A 337 0.96 0.93 21.24
N ARG A 338 1.54 0.37 20.18
CA ARG A 338 1.63 1.06 18.89
C ARG A 338 0.24 1.46 18.39
N PHE A 339 0.14 2.61 17.72
CA PHE A 339 -1.13 3.22 17.30
C PHE A 339 -2.08 3.61 18.44
N ASN A 340 -1.63 3.57 19.71
CA ASN A 340 -2.52 3.73 20.87
C ASN A 340 -3.65 2.69 20.88
N ALA A 341 -3.33 1.45 20.50
CA ALA A 341 -4.27 0.34 20.58
C ALA A 341 -4.63 0.03 22.03
N ASP A 342 -5.88 -0.38 22.27
CA ASP A 342 -6.25 -0.89 23.59
C ASP A 342 -5.64 -2.29 23.79
N SER A 343 -4.71 -2.36 24.75
CA SER A 343 -4.01 -3.59 25.13
C SER A 343 -4.93 -4.75 25.50
N ALA A 344 -6.19 -4.49 25.91
CA ALA A 344 -7.16 -5.54 26.19
C ALA A 344 -7.51 -6.39 24.96
N PHE A 345 -7.27 -5.88 23.75
CA PHE A 345 -7.57 -6.53 22.48
C PHE A 345 -6.32 -6.94 21.68
N VAL A 346 -5.13 -6.74 22.25
CA VAL A 346 -3.85 -7.22 21.71
C VAL A 346 -3.51 -8.55 22.40
N LEU A 347 -3.53 -9.64 21.64
CA LEU A 347 -3.23 -10.97 22.20
C LEU A 347 -1.72 -11.14 22.45
N PRO A 348 -1.31 -11.98 23.41
CA PRO A 348 0.10 -12.29 23.63
C PRO A 348 0.79 -12.80 22.35
N GLY A 349 1.93 -12.22 22.01
CA GLY A 349 2.67 -12.52 20.78
C GLY A 349 2.19 -11.77 19.53
N GLN A 350 1.20 -10.89 19.66
CA GLN A 350 0.74 -9.99 18.59
C GLN A 350 1.21 -8.53 18.77
N GLU A 351 2.09 -8.29 19.74
CA GLU A 351 2.57 -6.95 20.08
C GLU A 351 3.35 -6.33 18.91
N LEU A 352 3.07 -5.06 18.63
CA LEU A 352 3.72 -4.32 17.57
C LEU A 352 4.76 -3.34 18.12
N PHE A 353 6.01 -3.49 17.70
CA PHE A 353 7.04 -2.53 18.05
C PHE A 353 6.87 -1.21 17.26
N PRO A 354 6.93 -0.05 17.92
CA PRO A 354 7.01 1.24 17.24
C PRO A 354 8.32 1.38 16.45
N PRO A 355 8.31 1.97 15.25
CA PRO A 355 9.51 2.25 14.48
C PRO A 355 10.20 3.51 15.03
N ASP A 356 10.63 3.44 16.28
CA ASP A 356 11.27 4.54 17.01
C ASP A 356 12.59 4.97 16.36
N SER A 357 13.04 6.19 16.64
CA SER A 357 14.37 6.63 16.20
C SER A 357 15.48 5.83 16.91
N TYR A 358 16.67 5.79 16.31
CA TYR A 358 17.86 5.25 16.97
C TYR A 358 18.10 5.92 18.33
N GLY A 359 17.88 7.23 18.41
CA GLY A 359 18.05 7.98 19.66
C GLY A 359 17.13 7.52 20.79
N VAL A 360 15.90 7.11 20.45
CA VAL A 360 14.92 6.55 21.39
C VAL A 360 15.33 5.12 21.79
N GLU A 361 15.55 4.22 20.83
CA GLU A 361 15.88 2.81 21.09
C GLU A 361 17.17 2.67 21.91
N SER A 362 18.22 3.42 21.54
CA SER A 362 19.52 3.42 22.23
C SER A 362 19.53 4.22 23.53
N GLY A 363 18.54 5.08 23.74
CA GLY A 363 18.48 6.03 24.85
C GLY A 363 19.51 7.17 24.77
N VAL A 364 20.32 7.28 23.71
CA VAL A 364 21.35 8.31 23.57
C VAL A 364 20.80 9.66 23.12
N SER A 365 19.54 9.72 22.68
CA SER A 365 18.86 10.98 22.43
C SER A 365 18.92 11.85 23.69
N PRO A 366 19.15 13.17 23.56
CA PRO A 366 18.83 14.09 24.63
C PRO A 366 17.41 13.84 25.13
N ARG A 367 17.22 14.06 26.43
CA ARG A 367 15.92 13.90 27.08
C ARG A 367 15.49 15.24 27.66
N VAL A 368 14.22 15.56 27.46
CA VAL A 368 13.55 16.68 28.11
C VAL A 368 12.40 16.11 28.91
N ASN A 369 12.32 16.45 30.21
CA ASN A 369 11.39 15.84 31.17
C ASN A 369 11.46 14.29 31.23
N GLY A 370 12.60 13.70 30.87
CA GLY A 370 12.77 12.25 30.82
C GLY A 370 12.36 11.59 29.50
N ASN A 371 11.73 12.32 28.56
CA ASN A 371 11.34 11.80 27.25
C ASN A 371 12.41 12.09 26.19
N PRO A 372 12.69 11.12 25.28
CA PRO A 372 13.65 11.32 24.20
C PRO A 372 13.13 12.32 23.16
N VAL A 373 13.96 13.28 22.74
CA VAL A 373 13.57 14.29 21.73
C VAL A 373 13.65 13.76 20.28
N ALA A 374 14.27 12.59 20.07
CA ALA A 374 14.59 12.12 18.72
C ALA A 374 13.40 11.47 17.99
N GLN A 375 13.16 11.89 16.75
CA GLN A 375 12.08 11.39 15.90
C GLN A 375 12.60 10.67 14.66
N GLY A 376 11.89 9.63 14.23
CA GLY A 376 12.22 8.86 13.03
C GLY A 376 12.00 9.68 11.75
N ARG A 377 12.82 9.40 10.72
CA ARG A 377 12.77 10.09 9.41
C ARG A 377 11.79 9.47 8.42
N GLY A 378 10.98 8.49 8.86
CA GLY A 378 10.01 7.77 8.03
C GLY A 378 10.68 6.80 7.04
N LEU A 379 10.11 6.72 5.84
CA LEU A 379 10.64 5.92 4.74
C LEU A 379 11.57 6.73 3.84
N ALA A 380 12.54 6.04 3.25
CA ALA A 380 13.56 6.61 2.38
C ALA A 380 13.37 6.14 0.94
N THR A 381 13.55 7.04 -0.02
CA THR A 381 13.51 6.72 -1.45
C THR A 381 14.82 6.99 -2.17
N LEU A 382 15.90 7.38 -1.48
CA LEU A 382 17.23 7.28 -2.09
C LEU A 382 17.71 5.83 -2.13
N PRO A 383 18.49 5.43 -3.16
CA PRO A 383 19.15 4.14 -3.18
C PRO A 383 20.08 3.93 -1.96
N GLY A 384 20.09 2.73 -1.40
CA GLY A 384 20.89 2.39 -0.21
C GLY A 384 20.17 1.48 0.79
N GLY A 385 18.86 1.27 0.63
CA GLY A 385 18.05 0.36 1.45
C GLY A 385 17.69 -0.92 0.69
N ILE A 386 18.09 -2.08 1.20
CA ILE A 386 17.84 -3.39 0.56
C ILE A 386 17.28 -4.37 1.61
N PRO A 387 16.27 -5.20 1.26
CA PRO A 387 15.79 -6.25 2.13
C PRO A 387 16.85 -7.33 2.37
N ILE A 388 16.85 -7.94 3.55
CA ILE A 388 17.71 -9.08 3.87
C ILE A 388 16.89 -10.35 3.71
N PHE A 389 17.39 -11.28 2.90
CA PHE A 389 16.76 -12.59 2.70
C PHE A 389 17.58 -13.70 3.36
N LYS A 390 16.88 -14.62 4.03
CA LYS A 390 17.44 -15.82 4.63
C LYS A 390 16.54 -17.00 4.28
N ASN A 391 17.10 -17.98 3.56
CA ASN A 391 16.39 -19.17 3.08
C ASN A 391 15.10 -18.83 2.31
N GLY A 392 15.14 -17.79 1.48
CA GLY A 392 14.00 -17.33 0.68
C GLY A 392 12.94 -16.52 1.45
N GLN A 393 13.16 -16.21 2.73
CA GLN A 393 12.27 -15.31 3.49
C GLN A 393 12.92 -13.95 3.71
N SER A 394 12.12 -12.88 3.60
CA SER A 394 12.52 -11.54 4.04
C SER A 394 12.55 -11.48 5.56
N VAL A 395 13.74 -11.24 6.13
CA VAL A 395 13.98 -11.27 7.59
C VAL A 395 14.38 -9.90 8.17
N GLY A 396 14.52 -8.89 7.31
CA GLY A 396 14.93 -7.55 7.73
C GLY A 396 15.35 -6.67 6.58
N GLY A 397 16.12 -5.64 6.90
CA GLY A 397 16.66 -4.71 5.92
C GLY A 397 18.03 -4.18 6.34
N ILE A 398 18.85 -3.86 5.35
CA ILE A 398 20.12 -3.16 5.52
C ILE A 398 20.03 -1.79 4.84
N GLY A 399 20.50 -0.76 5.53
CA GLY A 399 20.53 0.62 5.06
C GLY A 399 21.94 1.19 5.15
N ILE A 400 22.38 1.83 4.08
CA ILE A 400 23.70 2.48 4.00
C ILE A 400 23.50 3.96 3.69
N PHE A 401 24.01 4.84 4.54
CA PHE A 401 23.88 6.30 4.36
C PHE A 401 25.24 6.99 4.44
N PHE A 402 25.49 7.93 3.52
CA PHE A 402 26.68 8.79 3.55
C PHE A 402 26.27 10.18 4.03
N PRO A 403 26.47 10.54 5.31
CA PRO A 403 25.89 11.74 5.91
C PRO A 403 26.62 13.04 5.56
N GLY A 404 27.82 12.97 4.97
CA GLY A 404 28.69 14.13 4.76
C GLY A 404 28.94 14.89 6.08
N GLN A 405 28.77 16.21 6.05
CA GLN A 405 29.01 17.07 7.23
C GLN A 405 27.75 17.45 8.00
N THR A 406 26.57 17.32 7.39
CA THR A 406 25.29 17.82 7.93
C THR A 406 24.31 16.72 8.30
N GLY A 407 24.44 15.53 7.71
CA GLY A 407 23.48 14.43 7.84
C GLY A 407 22.28 14.53 6.89
N TYR A 408 22.19 15.60 6.09
CA TYR A 408 21.14 15.77 5.09
C TYR A 408 21.36 14.87 3.88
N ALA A 409 20.28 14.47 3.23
CA ALA A 409 20.36 13.57 2.07
C ALA A 409 21.02 14.24 0.84
N THR A 410 21.06 15.57 0.80
CA THR A 410 21.78 16.36 -0.21
C THR A 410 23.31 16.23 -0.11
N GLU A 411 23.86 15.77 1.02
CA GLU A 411 25.27 15.40 1.12
C GLU A 411 25.58 14.06 0.46
N MET A 412 24.64 13.12 0.53
CA MET A 412 24.75 11.81 -0.12
C MET A 412 24.60 11.91 -1.63
N ASN A 413 23.75 12.82 -2.10
CA ASN A 413 23.55 13.10 -3.51
C ASN A 413 23.50 14.63 -3.74
N SER A 414 24.62 15.18 -4.18
CA SER A 414 24.78 16.63 -4.36
C SER A 414 23.85 17.22 -5.41
N ILE A 415 23.40 16.42 -6.40
CA ILE A 415 22.46 16.85 -7.46
C ILE A 415 21.12 17.30 -6.85
N LEU A 416 20.80 16.84 -5.64
CA LEU A 416 19.60 17.24 -4.91
C LEU A 416 19.70 18.65 -4.30
N SER A 417 20.90 19.24 -4.22
CA SER A 417 21.13 20.53 -3.58
C SER A 417 20.93 21.69 -4.55
N ALA A 418 20.33 22.80 -4.09
CA ALA A 418 20.30 24.06 -4.83
C ALA A 418 21.71 24.62 -5.10
N THR A 419 22.70 24.29 -4.27
CA THR A 419 24.10 24.63 -4.49
C THR A 419 24.85 23.42 -5.05
N TYR A 420 24.24 22.72 -6.02
CA TYR A 420 24.81 21.52 -6.65
C TYR A 420 26.31 21.65 -6.86
N ASP A 421 27.05 20.72 -6.25
CA ASP A 421 28.49 20.61 -6.39
C ASP A 421 28.82 19.38 -7.25
N PRO A 422 29.17 19.57 -8.54
CA PRO A 422 29.52 18.48 -9.44
C PRO A 422 30.82 17.77 -9.04
N SER A 423 31.61 18.33 -8.12
CA SER A 423 32.82 17.68 -7.59
C SER A 423 32.51 16.68 -6.47
N LYS A 424 31.35 16.80 -5.82
CA LYS A 424 30.87 15.80 -4.87
C LYS A 424 30.28 14.60 -5.63
N PRO A 425 30.77 13.38 -5.40
CA PRO A 425 30.20 12.18 -6.03
C PRO A 425 28.79 11.89 -5.51
N ASP A 426 27.90 11.40 -6.38
CA ASP A 426 26.65 10.76 -5.94
C ASP A 426 27.01 9.42 -5.27
N ARG A 427 26.78 9.35 -3.96
CA ARG A 427 27.12 8.19 -3.13
C ARG A 427 25.98 7.18 -3.04
N SER A 428 24.83 7.45 -3.65
CA SER A 428 23.65 6.57 -3.56
C SER A 428 23.87 5.21 -4.21
N LEU A 429 24.57 5.17 -5.34
CA LEU A 429 24.94 3.90 -6.00
C LEU A 429 25.98 3.12 -5.19
N GLU A 430 26.90 3.80 -4.52
CA GLU A 430 27.86 3.12 -3.64
C GLU A 430 27.17 2.54 -2.40
N ALA A 431 26.24 3.29 -1.81
CA ALA A 431 25.43 2.81 -0.70
C ALA A 431 24.62 1.56 -1.08
N GLU A 432 23.97 1.59 -2.24
CA GLU A 432 23.23 0.46 -2.79
C GLU A 432 24.15 -0.74 -3.07
N TRP A 433 25.33 -0.51 -3.64
CA TRP A 433 26.35 -1.55 -3.84
C TRP A 433 26.77 -2.19 -2.51
N MET A 434 27.09 -1.39 -1.49
CA MET A 434 27.50 -1.90 -0.18
C MET A 434 26.42 -2.80 0.42
N ALA A 435 25.15 -2.36 0.37
CA ALA A 435 24.01 -3.14 0.82
C ALA A 435 23.86 -4.46 0.04
N TYR A 436 23.90 -4.39 -1.30
CA TYR A 436 23.74 -5.54 -2.20
C TYR A 436 24.84 -6.59 -1.97
N ALA A 437 26.08 -6.14 -1.89
CA ALA A 437 27.25 -6.97 -1.65
C ALA A 437 27.22 -7.61 -0.25
N ALA A 438 26.79 -6.86 0.77
CA ALA A 438 26.71 -7.32 2.15
C ALA A 438 25.76 -8.53 2.30
N VAL A 439 24.59 -8.49 1.66
CA VAL A 439 23.60 -9.58 1.74
C VAL A 439 23.92 -10.77 0.81
N GLY A 440 25.01 -10.70 0.04
CA GLY A 440 25.50 -11.80 -0.79
C GLY A 440 25.10 -11.73 -2.26
N GLY A 441 24.59 -10.60 -2.74
CA GLY A 441 24.06 -10.46 -4.10
C GLY A 441 22.84 -11.34 -4.35
N THR A 442 22.56 -11.64 -5.62
CA THR A 442 21.43 -12.50 -5.99
C THR A 442 21.86 -13.95 -6.12
N THR A 443 21.09 -14.88 -5.56
CA THR A 443 21.43 -16.31 -5.51
C THR A 443 20.36 -17.21 -6.11
N THR A 444 19.12 -16.73 -6.25
CA THR A 444 17.99 -17.47 -6.81
C THR A 444 17.33 -16.66 -7.91
N THR A 445 16.82 -17.33 -8.96
CA THR A 445 16.04 -16.67 -10.01
C THR A 445 14.56 -16.97 -9.82
N VAL A 446 13.73 -15.91 -9.84
CA VAL A 446 12.26 -16.02 -9.77
C VAL A 446 11.61 -15.63 -11.11
N THR A 447 12.39 -15.27 -12.12
CA THR A 447 11.93 -14.97 -13.47
C THR A 447 12.85 -15.61 -14.49
N ASN A 448 12.28 -16.47 -15.36
CA ASN A 448 13.05 -17.17 -16.39
C ASN A 448 13.86 -16.20 -17.26
N GLY A 449 15.13 -16.56 -17.52
CA GLY A 449 16.03 -15.77 -18.36
C GLY A 449 16.84 -14.70 -17.62
N ILE A 450 16.66 -14.54 -16.30
CA ILE A 450 17.47 -13.63 -15.47
C ILE A 450 18.39 -14.45 -14.57
N ASN A 451 19.70 -14.32 -14.78
CA ASN A 451 20.69 -15.08 -14.02
C ASN A 451 21.01 -14.41 -12.67
N PRO A 452 21.11 -15.20 -11.59
CA PRO A 452 21.58 -14.68 -10.31
C PRO A 452 23.08 -14.32 -10.38
N VAL A 453 23.47 -13.31 -9.60
CA VAL A 453 24.82 -12.75 -9.50
C VAL A 453 25.25 -12.80 -8.03
N PRO A 454 25.78 -13.94 -7.58
CA PRO A 454 26.16 -14.11 -6.18
C PRO A 454 27.46 -13.36 -5.87
N ILE A 455 27.53 -12.78 -4.68
CA ILE A 455 28.71 -12.12 -4.14
C ILE A 455 29.27 -12.96 -2.99
N GLY A 456 30.43 -13.56 -3.22
CA GLY A 456 31.12 -14.41 -2.26
C GLY A 456 31.75 -13.65 -1.08
N THR A 457 32.95 -14.09 -0.68
CA THR A 457 33.70 -13.47 0.43
C THR A 457 34.16 -12.06 0.07
N ILE A 458 33.94 -11.11 0.99
CA ILE A 458 34.39 -9.72 0.86
C ILE A 458 35.19 -9.35 2.11
N GLY A 459 36.40 -8.80 1.93
CA GLY A 459 37.27 -8.45 3.06
C GLY A 459 37.57 -9.61 4.01
N GLY A 460 37.63 -10.84 3.50
CA GLY A 460 37.82 -12.05 4.31
C GLY A 460 36.58 -12.54 5.06
N VAL A 461 35.43 -11.88 4.91
CA VAL A 461 34.17 -12.25 5.59
C VAL A 461 33.24 -12.95 4.60
N ALA A 462 32.94 -14.23 4.85
CA ALA A 462 32.02 -15.01 4.05
C ALA A 462 30.57 -14.55 4.24
N VAL A 463 29.71 -14.83 3.25
CA VAL A 463 28.26 -14.62 3.39
C VAL A 463 27.69 -15.64 4.40
N PRO A 464 26.78 -15.26 5.31
CA PRO A 464 26.16 -16.22 6.20
C PRO A 464 25.35 -17.29 5.42
N ALA A 465 25.21 -18.48 5.98
CA ALA A 465 24.55 -19.59 5.31
C ALA A 465 23.06 -19.29 5.05
N GLY A 466 22.58 -19.59 3.83
CA GLY A 466 21.19 -19.36 3.42
C GLY A 466 20.86 -17.92 3.00
N PHE A 467 21.83 -17.00 3.05
CA PHE A 467 21.61 -15.61 2.64
C PHE A 467 21.78 -15.45 1.12
N GLY A 468 21.04 -14.48 0.57
CA GLY A 468 21.09 -14.11 -0.83
C GLY A 468 19.73 -13.68 -1.34
N LEU A 469 19.73 -12.74 -2.27
CA LEU A 469 18.53 -12.12 -2.81
C LEU A 469 17.93 -12.95 -3.96
N PRO A 470 16.60 -12.99 -4.11
CA PRO A 470 16.02 -13.39 -5.39
C PRO A 470 16.35 -12.36 -6.48
N THR A 471 16.48 -12.81 -7.73
CA THR A 471 16.55 -11.94 -8.92
C THR A 471 15.34 -12.17 -9.80
N GLY A 472 14.83 -11.10 -10.41
CA GLY A 472 13.63 -11.17 -11.24
C GLY A 472 13.31 -9.85 -11.93
N ARG A 473 12.15 -9.83 -12.58
CA ARG A 473 11.61 -8.64 -13.27
C ARG A 473 10.23 -8.35 -12.74
N ILE A 474 10.01 -7.12 -12.28
CA ILE A 474 8.68 -6.62 -11.92
C ILE A 474 8.27 -5.60 -12.98
N ASP A 475 7.14 -5.88 -13.63
CA ASP A 475 6.55 -5.00 -14.63
C ASP A 475 5.27 -4.38 -14.07
N LEU A 476 5.23 -3.05 -13.99
CA LEU A 476 4.07 -2.29 -13.56
C LEU A 476 3.58 -1.40 -14.69
N VAL A 477 2.35 -1.65 -15.17
CA VAL A 477 1.73 -0.93 -16.30
C VAL A 477 2.64 -0.89 -17.54
N GLY A 478 3.34 -1.99 -17.82
CA GLY A 478 4.24 -2.12 -18.97
C GLY A 478 5.64 -1.53 -18.77
N ILE A 479 5.96 -1.00 -17.58
CA ILE A 479 7.29 -0.47 -17.25
C ILE A 479 8.00 -1.45 -16.33
N THR A 480 9.23 -1.84 -16.70
CA THR A 480 10.10 -2.62 -15.83
C THR A 480 10.67 -1.73 -14.74
N LEU A 481 10.47 -2.12 -13.49
CA LEU A 481 10.98 -1.38 -12.34
C LEU A 481 12.46 -1.66 -12.10
N ASP A 482 13.15 -0.65 -11.59
CA ASP A 482 14.51 -0.79 -11.11
C ASP A 482 14.49 -1.50 -9.73
N ILE A 483 15.09 -2.69 -9.67
CA ILE A 483 15.23 -3.45 -8.42
C ILE A 483 16.59 -3.16 -7.78
N PHE A 484 17.66 -3.43 -8.52
CA PHE A 484 19.03 -3.23 -8.08
C PHE A 484 19.79 -2.44 -9.14
N GLY A 485 20.25 -1.25 -8.78
CA GLY A 485 20.87 -0.32 -9.71
C GLY A 485 19.88 0.25 -10.74
N PRO A 486 20.26 1.30 -11.47
CA PRO A 486 19.40 1.96 -12.44
C PRO A 486 19.32 1.19 -13.76
N SER A 487 18.31 1.48 -14.58
CA SER A 487 18.17 0.98 -15.97
C SER A 487 17.73 -0.49 -16.08
N GLY A 488 16.80 -0.90 -15.22
CA GLY A 488 16.13 -2.19 -15.25
C GLY A 488 17.11 -3.35 -15.08
N GLN A 489 17.15 -4.24 -16.07
CA GLN A 489 17.96 -5.47 -16.01
C GLN A 489 19.48 -5.21 -16.01
N GLN A 490 19.93 -4.07 -16.54
CA GLN A 490 21.35 -3.69 -16.53
C GLN A 490 21.82 -3.10 -15.19
N GLY A 491 20.90 -2.89 -14.25
CA GLY A 491 21.23 -2.22 -12.99
C GLY A 491 22.23 -3.00 -12.13
N ILE A 492 22.21 -4.34 -12.16
CA ILE A 492 23.20 -5.16 -11.45
C ILE A 492 24.60 -4.94 -12.05
N ASP A 493 24.74 -4.89 -13.37
CA ASP A 493 26.03 -4.62 -14.02
C ASP A 493 26.57 -3.23 -13.63
N THR A 494 25.67 -2.25 -13.49
CA THR A 494 26.00 -0.91 -13.00
C THR A 494 26.52 -0.96 -11.56
N LEU A 495 25.85 -1.71 -10.67
CA LEU A 495 26.33 -1.89 -9.29
C LEU A 495 27.67 -2.61 -9.22
N LEU A 496 27.91 -3.62 -10.06
CA LEU A 496 29.20 -4.30 -10.15
C LEU A 496 30.31 -3.35 -10.61
N ALA A 497 30.03 -2.49 -11.59
CA ALA A 497 30.98 -1.48 -12.06
C ALA A 497 31.32 -0.46 -10.97
N VAL A 498 30.31 0.00 -10.22
CA VAL A 498 30.51 0.85 -9.03
C VAL A 498 31.39 0.12 -8.01
N GLY A 499 31.08 -1.13 -7.71
CA GLY A 499 31.86 -1.96 -6.79
C GLY A 499 33.32 -2.15 -7.18
N ALA A 500 33.59 -2.25 -8.49
CA ALA A 500 34.96 -2.31 -9.00
C ALA A 500 35.69 -0.95 -8.87
N ALA A 501 34.98 0.16 -9.04
CA ALA A 501 35.53 1.51 -9.00
C ALA A 501 35.83 2.00 -7.58
N VAL A 502 34.97 1.69 -6.61
CA VAL A 502 35.10 2.17 -5.20
C VAL A 502 36.13 1.38 -4.40
N GLY A 503 36.67 0.30 -4.98
CA GLY A 503 37.66 -0.55 -4.33
C GLY A 503 37.10 -1.40 -3.19
N ARG A 504 37.98 -2.05 -2.44
CA ARG A 504 37.62 -2.90 -1.29
C ARG A 504 38.20 -2.31 -0.02
N GLY A 505 37.39 -2.33 1.03
CA GLY A 505 37.81 -1.98 2.38
C GLY A 505 38.20 -3.21 3.18
N THR A 506 38.36 -2.99 4.48
CA THR A 506 38.42 -4.07 5.48
C THR A 506 37.17 -3.97 6.35
N PRO A 507 36.76 -5.04 7.04
CA PRO A 507 35.77 -4.93 8.11
C PRO A 507 36.23 -3.86 9.11
N GLN A 508 35.43 -2.82 9.30
CA GLN A 508 35.81 -1.64 10.09
C GLN A 508 34.63 -1.10 10.90
N GLY A 509 34.95 -0.18 11.82
CA GLY A 509 33.99 0.51 12.67
C GLY A 509 33.57 -0.31 13.89
N ALA A 510 33.40 0.35 15.03
CA ALA A 510 32.75 -0.25 16.18
C ALA A 510 31.24 -0.13 16.00
N ASN A 511 30.52 -1.21 16.28
CA ASN A 511 29.07 -1.14 16.39
C ASN A 511 28.69 -0.14 17.50
N GLN A 512 27.49 0.42 17.41
CA GLN A 512 26.99 1.38 18.38
C GLN A 512 25.97 0.73 19.32
N VAL A 513 25.77 1.37 20.47
CA VAL A 513 24.83 0.92 21.50
C VAL A 513 23.42 1.01 20.96
N ILE A 514 22.64 -0.06 21.10
CA ILE A 514 21.26 -0.12 20.60
C ILE A 514 20.24 -0.05 21.74
N VAL A 515 20.62 -0.31 22.99
CA VAL A 515 19.83 -0.01 24.21
C VAL A 515 20.80 0.50 25.25
N MET A 516 20.38 1.54 25.94
CA MET A 516 21.13 2.13 27.04
C MET A 516 21.49 1.07 28.09
N GLY A 517 22.79 0.91 28.35
CA GLY A 517 23.31 -0.04 29.35
C GLY A 517 23.47 -1.48 28.86
N ASP A 518 23.09 -1.80 27.61
CA ASP A 518 23.33 -3.11 27.00
C ASP A 518 24.76 -3.18 26.43
N PRO A 519 25.63 -4.09 26.92
CA PRO A 519 26.98 -4.25 26.37
C PRO A 519 26.98 -4.89 24.98
N ASN A 520 25.87 -5.50 24.53
CA ASN A 520 25.76 -6.10 23.22
C ASN A 520 25.39 -5.04 22.18
N LEU A 521 26.31 -4.80 21.25
CA LEU A 521 26.17 -3.82 20.18
C LEU A 521 25.42 -4.37 18.95
N THR A 522 24.91 -5.61 19.05
CA THR A 522 24.07 -6.29 18.06
C THR A 522 22.99 -7.11 18.75
N ARG A 523 21.89 -7.40 18.05
CA ARG A 523 20.74 -8.13 18.59
C ARG A 523 20.22 -9.21 17.66
N ASP A 524 19.54 -10.18 18.27
CA ASP A 524 18.64 -11.07 17.55
C ASP A 524 17.38 -10.30 17.12
N GLY A 525 16.90 -10.61 15.92
CA GLY A 525 15.61 -10.13 15.41
C GLY A 525 14.44 -10.85 16.06
N VAL A 526 13.26 -10.26 15.95
CA VAL A 526 12.00 -10.85 16.42
C VAL A 526 11.06 -11.14 15.26
N VAL A 527 10.12 -12.05 15.51
CA VAL A 527 9.06 -12.39 14.57
C VAL A 527 8.11 -11.21 14.43
N VAL A 528 7.62 -10.97 13.21
CA VAL A 528 6.58 -9.98 12.94
C VAL A 528 5.23 -10.66 13.05
N PRO A 529 4.32 -10.15 13.90
CA PRO A 529 3.03 -10.78 14.09
C PRO A 529 2.15 -10.69 12.82
N GLN A 530 1.20 -11.61 12.72
CA GLN A 530 0.29 -11.77 11.58
C GLN A 530 -1.05 -12.32 12.06
N GLY A 531 -2.08 -12.13 11.25
CA GLY A 531 -3.46 -12.39 11.64
C GLY A 531 -4.09 -11.17 12.30
N TRP A 532 -4.96 -11.40 13.28
CA TRP A 532 -5.51 -10.31 14.10
C TRP A 532 -4.44 -9.80 15.07
N LEU A 533 -4.00 -8.57 14.82
CA LEU A 533 -3.08 -7.84 15.68
C LEU A 533 -3.84 -7.12 16.80
N ILE A 534 -5.03 -6.62 16.45
CA ILE A 534 -6.03 -6.09 17.38
C ILE A 534 -7.33 -6.82 17.09
N GLN A 535 -7.87 -7.55 18.06
CA GLN A 535 -9.10 -8.32 17.89
C GLN A 535 -10.31 -7.41 17.62
N PRO A 536 -11.29 -7.83 16.80
CA PRO A 536 -12.53 -7.09 16.62
C PRO A 536 -13.26 -6.85 17.93
N HIS A 537 -13.60 -5.59 18.20
CA HIS A 537 -14.40 -5.22 19.36
C HIS A 537 -15.32 -4.04 19.06
N ASP A 538 -16.23 -3.76 19.97
CA ASP A 538 -17.13 -2.61 19.86
C ASP A 538 -16.35 -1.31 20.08
N GLY A 539 -16.70 -0.26 19.32
CA GLY A 539 -16.24 1.10 19.53
C GLY A 539 -17.39 2.09 19.39
N VAL A 540 -17.07 3.37 19.22
CA VAL A 540 -18.10 4.42 19.10
C VAL A 540 -18.79 4.35 17.73
N GLY A 541 -19.98 3.74 17.70
CA GLY A 541 -20.84 3.66 16.52
C GLY A 541 -20.64 2.41 15.66
N VAL A 542 -19.58 1.65 15.89
CA VAL A 542 -19.21 0.43 15.15
C VAL A 542 -19.16 -0.77 16.10
N THR A 543 -19.72 -1.91 15.68
CA THR A 543 -19.73 -3.14 16.49
C THR A 543 -18.63 -4.11 16.08
N ALA A 544 -18.24 -5.02 16.97
CA ALA A 544 -17.29 -6.09 16.67
C ALA A 544 -17.72 -6.94 15.46
N ALA A 545 -19.03 -7.14 15.29
CA ALA A 545 -19.59 -7.85 14.15
C ALA A 545 -19.39 -7.08 12.83
N ASP A 546 -19.51 -5.75 12.88
CA ASP A 546 -19.24 -4.91 11.71
C ASP A 546 -17.77 -4.98 11.30
N VAL A 547 -16.87 -4.87 12.28
CA VAL A 547 -15.42 -4.99 12.06
C VAL A 547 -15.07 -6.33 11.44
N MET A 548 -15.60 -7.42 12.00
CA MET A 548 -15.37 -8.78 11.48
C MET A 548 -15.86 -8.91 10.04
N GLN A 549 -17.05 -8.38 9.72
CA GLN A 549 -17.61 -8.45 8.38
C GLN A 549 -16.76 -7.68 7.36
N ILE A 550 -16.44 -6.42 7.65
CA ILE A 550 -15.64 -5.53 6.78
C ILE A 550 -14.28 -6.17 6.45
N VAL A 551 -13.57 -6.64 7.48
CA VAL A 551 -12.24 -7.23 7.30
C VAL A 551 -12.31 -8.56 6.56
N THR A 552 -13.30 -9.42 6.88
CA THR A 552 -13.47 -10.72 6.20
C THR A 552 -13.73 -10.52 4.70
N GLN A 553 -14.59 -9.58 4.34
CA GLN A 553 -14.87 -9.23 2.95
C GLN A 553 -13.60 -8.77 2.21
N GLY A 554 -12.80 -7.91 2.83
CA GLY A 554 -11.51 -7.46 2.28
C GLY A 554 -10.52 -8.61 2.06
N ILE A 555 -10.39 -9.53 3.04
CA ILE A 555 -9.51 -10.71 2.94
C ILE A 555 -9.95 -11.64 1.80
N ASN A 556 -11.26 -11.87 1.67
CA ASN A 556 -11.80 -12.69 0.60
C ASN A 556 -11.43 -12.12 -0.77
N GLN A 557 -11.55 -10.80 -0.93
CA GLN A 557 -11.16 -10.13 -2.16
C GLN A 557 -9.65 -10.19 -2.41
N ALA A 558 -8.82 -10.12 -1.36
CA ALA A 558 -7.38 -10.23 -1.46
C ALA A 558 -6.96 -11.61 -2.00
N ASN A 559 -7.63 -12.67 -1.57
CA ASN A 559 -7.38 -14.03 -2.04
C ASN A 559 -7.72 -14.27 -3.53
N LEU A 560 -8.47 -13.35 -4.15
CA LEU A 560 -8.79 -13.38 -5.58
C LEU A 560 -7.93 -12.43 -6.42
N THR A 561 -7.42 -11.37 -5.80
CA THR A 561 -6.81 -10.25 -6.52
C THR A 561 -5.33 -10.49 -6.77
N ARG A 562 -4.89 -10.27 -8.00
CA ARG A 562 -3.48 -10.40 -8.39
C ARG A 562 -2.65 -9.30 -7.75
N ALA A 563 -1.52 -9.65 -7.14
CA ALA A 563 -0.54 -8.70 -6.63
C ALA A 563 0.15 -7.94 -7.79
N ALA A 564 0.46 -6.66 -7.56
CA ALA A 564 1.25 -5.85 -8.50
C ALA A 564 2.75 -6.09 -8.33
N ILE A 565 3.21 -6.28 -7.09
CA ILE A 565 4.64 -6.26 -6.74
C ILE A 565 5.18 -7.62 -6.25
N ARG A 566 4.47 -8.73 -6.50
CA ARG A 566 4.93 -10.09 -6.16
C ARG A 566 5.25 -10.93 -7.39
N LEU A 567 6.16 -11.87 -7.22
CA LEU A 567 6.61 -12.82 -8.24
C LEU A 567 6.44 -14.29 -7.79
N PRO A 568 6.20 -15.24 -8.71
CA PRO A 568 5.92 -15.03 -10.12
C PRO A 568 4.57 -14.31 -10.35
N LEU A 569 4.36 -13.83 -11.57
CA LEU A 569 3.08 -13.25 -11.98
C LEU A 569 1.94 -14.23 -11.72
N GLY A 570 0.79 -13.71 -11.28
CA GLY A 570 -0.37 -14.52 -10.85
C GLY A 570 -0.46 -14.73 -9.33
N THR A 571 0.57 -14.36 -8.57
CA THR A 571 0.54 -14.39 -7.10
C THR A 571 -0.56 -13.47 -6.55
N ARG A 572 -1.26 -13.92 -5.50
CA ARG A 572 -2.33 -13.17 -4.83
C ARG A 572 -1.79 -12.08 -3.93
N THR A 573 -2.54 -10.99 -3.83
CA THR A 573 -2.19 -9.85 -2.99
C THR A 573 -2.24 -10.22 -1.50
N LYS A 574 -1.43 -9.54 -0.71
CA LYS A 574 -1.41 -9.61 0.75
C LYS A 574 -1.55 -8.21 1.31
N MET A 575 -2.48 -8.06 2.24
CA MET A 575 -2.98 -6.76 2.68
C MET A 575 -3.00 -6.66 4.20
N VAL A 576 -3.04 -5.41 4.67
CA VAL A 576 -3.38 -5.03 6.02
C VAL A 576 -4.70 -4.28 5.99
N PHE A 577 -5.59 -4.61 6.93
CA PHE A 577 -6.93 -4.05 7.05
C PHE A 577 -7.08 -3.45 8.44
N ALA A 578 -7.54 -2.20 8.52
CA ALA A 578 -7.78 -1.50 9.77
C ALA A 578 -9.17 -0.87 9.76
N VAL A 579 -9.90 -0.99 10.88
CA VAL A 579 -11.15 -0.27 11.10
C VAL A 579 -10.98 0.65 12.29
N SER A 580 -11.34 1.92 12.12
CA SER A 580 -11.39 2.90 13.21
C SER A 580 -12.84 3.28 13.51
N ASP A 581 -13.13 3.55 14.78
CA ASP A 581 -14.38 4.20 15.16
C ASP A 581 -14.35 5.72 14.90
N LEU A 582 -15.39 6.44 15.35
CA LEU A 582 -15.52 7.89 15.18
C LEU A 582 -14.56 8.73 16.05
N GLU A 583 -13.90 8.13 17.04
CA GLU A 583 -12.92 8.78 17.90
C GLU A 583 -11.47 8.48 17.48
N GLY A 584 -11.32 7.65 16.43
CA GLY A 584 -10.03 7.22 15.91
C GLY A 584 -9.43 6.04 16.68
N ASN A 585 -10.19 5.38 17.56
CA ASN A 585 -9.74 4.13 18.19
C ASN A 585 -9.72 3.05 17.11
N ILE A 586 -8.67 2.22 17.10
CA ILE A 586 -8.61 1.08 16.19
C ILE A 586 -9.34 -0.09 16.83
N VAL A 587 -10.49 -0.43 16.26
CA VAL A 587 -11.41 -1.47 16.75
C VAL A 587 -11.19 -2.83 16.08
N GLY A 588 -10.23 -2.89 15.15
CA GLY A 588 -9.73 -4.11 14.54
C GLY A 588 -8.57 -3.83 13.59
N LEU A 589 -7.54 -4.67 13.65
CA LEU A 589 -6.37 -4.60 12.79
C LEU A 589 -5.95 -6.02 12.39
N TYR A 590 -6.02 -6.31 11.10
CA TYR A 590 -5.63 -7.61 10.54
C TYR A 590 -4.48 -7.45 9.55
N ARG A 591 -3.49 -8.34 9.63
CA ARG A 591 -2.38 -8.42 8.68
C ARG A 591 -2.31 -9.81 8.06
N ASP A 592 -2.43 -9.87 6.74
CA ASP A 592 -2.17 -11.12 6.01
C ASP A 592 -0.74 -11.62 6.26
N PRO A 593 -0.53 -12.95 6.30
CA PRO A 593 0.82 -13.51 6.30
C PRO A 593 1.66 -12.95 5.15
N ASP A 594 2.85 -12.46 5.48
CA ASP A 594 3.80 -11.83 4.55
C ASP A 594 3.30 -10.55 3.86
N ALA A 595 2.21 -9.91 4.32
CA ALA A 595 1.87 -8.56 3.87
C ALA A 595 3.00 -7.58 4.20
N THR A 596 3.16 -6.55 3.38
CA THR A 596 4.16 -5.51 3.61
C THR A 596 3.97 -4.83 4.97
N VAL A 597 5.06 -4.56 5.69
CA VAL A 597 4.98 -4.01 7.06
C VAL A 597 4.71 -2.52 7.07
N PHE A 598 5.11 -1.79 6.02
CA PHE A 598 4.78 -0.36 5.92
C PHE A 598 3.24 -0.15 5.96
N SER A 599 2.49 -1.15 5.51
CA SER A 599 1.03 -1.15 5.42
C SER A 599 0.33 -1.10 6.77
N LEU A 600 1.00 -1.40 7.88
CA LEU A 600 0.44 -1.28 9.24
C LEU A 600 0.04 0.17 9.53
N ASP A 601 1.02 1.09 9.50
CA ASP A 601 0.77 2.51 9.78
C ASP A 601 -0.16 3.12 8.74
N VAL A 602 -0.02 2.69 7.49
CA VAL A 602 -0.79 3.21 6.37
C VAL A 602 -2.26 2.83 6.48
N ALA A 603 -2.61 1.56 6.74
CA ALA A 603 -4.00 1.15 6.89
C ALA A 603 -4.67 1.85 8.07
N VAL A 604 -3.97 1.95 9.20
CA VAL A 604 -4.45 2.66 10.41
C VAL A 604 -4.70 4.14 10.14
N ALA A 605 -3.73 4.84 9.53
CA ALA A 605 -3.87 6.25 9.17
C ALA A 605 -5.03 6.46 8.19
N LYS A 606 -5.12 5.64 7.13
CA LYS A 606 -6.21 5.67 6.15
C LYS A 606 -7.59 5.61 6.80
N ALA A 607 -7.81 4.65 7.71
CA ALA A 607 -9.08 4.50 8.42
C ALA A 607 -9.45 5.77 9.22
N ARG A 608 -8.49 6.28 10.00
CA ARG A 608 -8.66 7.50 10.82
C ARG A 608 -8.89 8.76 9.98
N ASN A 609 -8.16 8.88 8.86
CA ASN A 609 -8.26 10.02 7.96
C ASN A 609 -9.67 10.12 7.36
N THR A 610 -10.23 9.01 6.86
CA THR A 610 -11.57 9.00 6.24
C THR A 610 -12.69 9.14 7.27
N ALA A 611 -12.55 8.55 8.47
CA ALA A 611 -13.52 8.73 9.55
C ALA A 611 -13.65 10.21 9.96
N TYR A 612 -12.50 10.88 10.14
CA TYR A 612 -12.46 12.30 10.47
C TYR A 612 -13.06 13.18 9.36
N TYR A 613 -12.61 13.00 8.11
CA TYR A 613 -12.99 13.90 7.03
C TYR A 613 -14.48 13.81 6.67
N ALA A 614 -15.06 12.62 6.79
CA ALA A 614 -16.49 12.41 6.56
C ALA A 614 -17.38 12.92 7.70
N ASN A 615 -16.82 13.25 8.87
CA ASN A 615 -17.57 13.76 10.01
C ASN A 615 -17.74 15.28 9.94
N ALA A 616 -18.87 15.74 9.40
CA ALA A 616 -19.18 17.17 9.25
C ALA A 616 -19.11 17.96 10.57
N ALA A 617 -19.36 17.32 11.72
CA ALA A 617 -19.34 17.97 13.03
C ALA A 617 -17.92 18.16 13.57
N GLN A 618 -16.96 17.36 13.12
CA GLN A 618 -15.56 17.42 13.57
C GLN A 618 -14.61 18.05 12.55
N LEU A 619 -14.94 18.01 11.26
CA LEU A 619 -14.08 18.53 10.19
C LEU A 619 -13.83 20.03 10.35
N GLN A 620 -12.57 20.37 10.65
CA GLN A 620 -12.16 21.74 10.92
C GLN A 620 -12.15 22.57 9.62
N ALA A 621 -12.53 23.84 9.72
CA ALA A 621 -12.64 24.74 8.56
C ALA A 621 -11.35 24.86 7.74
N ILE A 622 -10.18 24.77 8.39
CA ILE A 622 -8.87 24.83 7.75
C ILE A 622 -8.51 23.56 6.94
N ASP A 623 -9.17 22.45 7.21
CA ASP A 623 -8.99 21.18 6.49
C ASP A 623 -10.08 20.99 5.39
N GLN A 624 -11.05 21.90 5.31
CA GLN A 624 -12.10 21.87 4.29
C GLN A 624 -11.60 22.39 2.94
N ILE A 625 -12.19 21.88 1.85
CA ILE A 625 -11.99 22.43 0.51
C ILE A 625 -13.06 23.50 0.25
N PRO A 626 -12.68 24.74 -0.14
CA PRO A 626 -13.63 25.78 -0.47
C PRO A 626 -14.66 25.32 -1.52
N GLY A 627 -15.94 25.46 -1.19
CA GLY A 627 -17.07 25.08 -2.07
C GLY A 627 -17.48 23.62 -2.01
N VAL A 628 -16.80 22.78 -1.22
CA VAL A 628 -17.20 21.39 -0.94
C VAL A 628 -17.90 21.35 0.43
N PRO A 629 -19.14 20.87 0.53
CA PRO A 629 -19.83 20.75 1.82
C PRO A 629 -19.08 19.85 2.81
N ALA A 630 -18.99 20.28 4.08
CA ALA A 630 -18.44 19.44 5.14
C ALA A 630 -19.23 18.13 5.29
N GLY A 631 -18.54 17.02 5.51
CA GLY A 631 -19.12 15.68 5.53
C GLY A 631 -19.33 15.04 4.15
N THR A 632 -18.86 15.67 3.07
CA THR A 632 -18.71 14.98 1.78
C THR A 632 -17.76 13.80 1.96
N ALA A 633 -18.18 12.60 1.56
CA ALA A 633 -17.39 11.39 1.68
C ALA A 633 -16.18 11.44 0.74
N PHE A 634 -15.00 11.53 1.34
CA PHE A 634 -13.71 11.52 0.67
C PHE A 634 -12.97 10.24 0.99
N GLU A 635 -12.08 9.86 0.10
CA GLU A 635 -11.13 8.77 0.30
C GLU A 635 -9.69 9.26 0.22
N ALA A 636 -8.75 8.39 0.58
CA ALA A 636 -7.33 8.68 0.48
C ALA A 636 -6.89 9.02 -0.96
N ARG A 637 -7.55 8.44 -1.98
CA ARG A 637 -7.38 8.83 -3.39
C ARG A 637 -7.85 10.27 -3.64
N THR A 638 -8.94 10.70 -3.03
CA THR A 638 -9.42 12.07 -3.13
C THR A 638 -8.44 13.04 -2.46
N PHE A 639 -7.97 12.72 -1.24
CA PHE A 639 -6.96 13.50 -0.52
C PHE A 639 -5.69 13.66 -1.36
N ARG A 640 -5.22 12.55 -1.95
CA ARG A 640 -4.11 12.57 -2.92
C ARG A 640 -4.35 13.59 -4.00
N TYR A 641 -5.45 13.45 -4.73
CA TYR A 641 -5.73 14.22 -5.93
C TYR A 641 -5.71 15.73 -5.67
N VAL A 642 -6.21 16.16 -4.51
CA VAL A 642 -6.19 17.58 -4.11
C VAL A 642 -4.89 18.02 -3.44
N ALA A 643 -3.98 17.11 -3.09
CA ALA A 643 -2.65 17.40 -2.56
C ALA A 643 -1.56 17.44 -3.65
N LEU A 644 -1.89 16.96 -4.86
CA LEU A 644 -0.96 16.88 -5.98
C LEU A 644 -0.32 18.24 -6.31
N PRO A 645 0.94 18.22 -6.79
CA PRO A 645 1.64 19.44 -7.19
C PRO A 645 1.03 20.11 -8.43
N ARG A 646 0.13 19.43 -9.13
CA ARG A 646 -0.60 19.92 -10.32
C ARG A 646 -2.05 19.45 -10.24
N PHE A 647 -2.99 20.39 -10.41
CA PHE A 647 -4.42 20.12 -10.33
C PHE A 647 -5.17 20.84 -11.46
N PRO A 648 -5.87 20.14 -12.38
CA PRO A 648 -6.02 18.67 -12.47
C PRO A 648 -4.71 17.94 -12.75
N GLU A 649 -4.66 16.63 -12.45
CA GLU A 649 -3.47 15.83 -12.66
C GLU A 649 -3.04 15.79 -14.15
N SER A 650 -1.76 15.52 -14.40
CA SER A 650 -1.18 15.34 -15.75
C SER A 650 -1.15 16.57 -16.68
N VAL A 651 -1.79 17.70 -16.32
CA VAL A 651 -1.71 18.95 -17.09
C VAL A 651 -0.51 19.76 -16.63
N THR A 652 0.47 19.94 -17.52
CA THR A 652 1.67 20.72 -17.19
C THR A 652 1.32 22.20 -17.04
N GLY A 653 1.83 22.84 -15.98
CA GLY A 653 1.64 24.28 -15.72
C GLY A 653 0.35 24.66 -14.99
N THR A 654 -0.53 23.71 -14.65
CA THR A 654 -1.68 24.00 -13.79
C THR A 654 -1.26 24.26 -12.35
N PRO A 655 -2.02 25.07 -11.59
CA PRO A 655 -1.69 25.35 -10.20
C PRO A 655 -1.73 24.09 -9.34
N PRO A 656 -1.05 24.08 -8.17
CA PRO A 656 -1.14 22.99 -7.20
C PRO A 656 -2.56 22.79 -6.68
N GLY A 657 -2.84 21.56 -6.23
CA GLY A 657 -4.12 21.22 -5.60
C GLY A 657 -4.31 21.96 -4.25
N PRO A 658 -5.55 22.12 -3.76
CA PRO A 658 -5.85 22.85 -2.51
C PRO A 658 -5.07 22.39 -1.27
N PHE A 659 -4.74 21.11 -1.16
CA PHE A 659 -3.99 20.55 -0.02
C PHE A 659 -2.47 20.59 -0.21
N SER A 660 -1.99 20.99 -1.40
CA SER A 660 -0.57 20.91 -1.73
C SER A 660 0.25 21.90 -0.91
N GLN A 661 1.40 21.43 -0.42
CA GLN A 661 2.40 22.25 0.27
C GLN A 661 3.01 23.33 -0.61
N LEU A 662 2.94 23.17 -1.93
CA LEU A 662 3.44 24.19 -2.87
C LEU A 662 2.66 25.50 -2.79
N ASN A 663 1.49 25.51 -2.14
CA ASN A 663 0.74 26.75 -1.88
C ASN A 663 1.27 27.55 -0.68
N ASP A 664 2.14 26.98 0.16
CA ASP A 664 2.68 27.64 1.36
C ASP A 664 3.83 28.62 1.02
N GLY A 665 4.40 28.54 -0.19
CA GLY A 665 5.48 29.40 -0.67
C GLY A 665 6.88 28.95 -0.28
N GLY A 666 7.89 29.79 -0.53
CA GLY A 666 9.30 29.52 -0.19
C GLY A 666 10.00 28.46 -1.04
N VAL A 667 9.29 27.82 -1.97
CA VAL A 667 9.81 26.81 -2.89
C VAL A 667 9.34 27.09 -4.32
N ASP A 668 10.15 26.73 -5.30
CA ASP A 668 9.77 26.76 -6.70
C ASP A 668 8.81 25.59 -6.99
N PRO A 669 7.56 25.86 -7.41
CA PRO A 669 6.55 24.81 -7.63
C PRO A 669 6.84 23.89 -8.83
N LEU A 670 7.85 24.20 -9.66
CA LEU A 670 8.28 23.36 -10.78
C LEU A 670 9.43 22.44 -10.41
N THR A 671 10.32 22.86 -9.52
CA THR A 671 11.55 22.15 -9.19
C THR A 671 11.58 21.59 -7.78
N GLY A 672 10.79 22.14 -6.85
CA GLY A 672 10.81 21.81 -5.43
C GLY A 672 12.01 22.41 -4.68
N LEU A 673 12.85 23.20 -5.34
CA LEU A 673 14.00 23.88 -4.74
C LEU A 673 13.56 25.07 -3.90
N THR A 674 14.30 25.34 -2.82
CA THR A 674 14.03 26.51 -1.97
C THR A 674 14.31 27.79 -2.75
N VAL A 675 13.41 28.78 -2.67
CA VAL A 675 13.58 30.10 -3.28
C VAL A 675 13.65 31.16 -2.19
N GLY A 676 14.75 31.92 -2.18
CA GLY A 676 15.00 32.91 -1.14
C GLY A 676 15.39 32.26 0.19
N ALA A 677 15.06 32.93 1.30
CA ALA A 677 15.32 32.38 2.64
C ALA A 677 14.35 31.22 2.93
N PRO A 678 14.82 30.08 3.48
CA PRO A 678 13.94 28.98 3.86
C PRO A 678 12.88 29.46 4.86
N LEU A 679 11.62 29.04 4.65
CA LEU A 679 10.53 29.38 5.57
C LEU A 679 10.63 28.60 6.90
N PRO A 680 10.18 29.19 8.02
CA PRO A 680 10.05 28.47 9.28
C PRO A 680 9.00 27.35 9.16
N ALA A 681 9.12 26.31 9.97
CA ALA A 681 8.15 25.20 9.97
C ALA A 681 6.70 25.68 10.24
N SER A 682 6.52 26.72 11.05
CA SER A 682 5.22 27.34 11.36
C SER A 682 4.54 28.02 10.16
N ALA A 683 5.25 28.27 9.06
CA ALA A 683 4.66 28.87 7.86
C ALA A 683 3.87 27.87 6.99
N TYR A 684 4.04 26.56 7.20
CA TYR A 684 3.39 25.53 6.41
C TYR A 684 1.99 25.23 6.97
N THR A 685 0.96 25.68 6.25
CA THR A 685 -0.43 25.67 6.72
C THR A 685 -1.38 24.88 5.82
N SER A 686 -0.99 24.58 4.58
CA SER A 686 -1.70 23.59 3.75
C SER A 686 -1.77 22.24 4.48
N VAL A 687 -2.72 21.38 4.09
CA VAL A 687 -2.89 20.07 4.74
C VAL A 687 -1.62 19.21 4.61
N LEU A 688 -1.04 19.10 3.41
CA LEU A 688 0.19 18.34 3.20
C LEU A 688 1.41 18.99 3.88
N GLY A 689 1.52 20.32 3.81
CA GLY A 689 2.62 21.04 4.45
C GLY A 689 2.58 20.91 5.97
N TYR A 690 1.40 21.05 6.57
CA TYR A 690 1.22 20.90 8.00
C TYR A 690 1.56 19.49 8.50
N ASP A 691 1.14 18.43 7.79
CA ASP A 691 1.52 17.04 8.10
C ASP A 691 3.04 16.79 7.94
N SER A 692 3.67 17.41 6.94
CA SER A 692 5.11 17.29 6.72
C SER A 692 5.91 17.81 7.91
N PHE A 693 5.58 19.01 8.39
CA PHE A 693 6.31 19.72 9.45
C PHE A 693 5.75 19.49 10.86
N ASN A 694 4.65 18.75 10.99
CA ASN A 694 4.09 18.27 12.25
C ASN A 694 3.70 16.79 12.07
N PRO A 695 4.71 15.89 12.02
CA PRO A 695 4.48 14.47 11.80
C PRO A 695 3.54 13.86 12.83
N GLY A 696 2.76 12.87 12.40
CA GLY A 696 1.85 12.15 13.28
C GLY A 696 0.53 12.85 13.53
N THR A 697 0.22 13.94 12.82
CA THR A 697 -1.09 14.60 12.88
C THR A 697 -2.14 13.85 12.06
N ASN A 698 -3.41 13.87 12.44
CA ASN A 698 -4.53 13.37 11.62
C ASN A 698 -5.30 14.59 11.13
N PHE A 699 -4.77 15.29 10.12
CA PHE A 699 -5.20 16.67 9.82
C PHE A 699 -5.10 17.54 11.09
N ARG A 700 -6.08 18.43 11.33
CA ARG A 700 -6.26 19.10 12.63
C ARG A 700 -7.48 18.53 13.34
N ALA A 701 -7.64 17.20 13.28
CA ALA A 701 -8.72 16.54 13.98
C ALA A 701 -8.70 16.85 15.49
N PRO A 702 -9.86 17.17 16.09
CA PRO A 702 -9.97 17.36 17.53
C PRO A 702 -10.07 16.02 18.29
N THR A 703 -9.87 14.89 17.61
CA THR A 703 -9.83 13.55 18.21
C THR A 703 -8.66 13.42 19.19
N ASP A 704 -8.67 12.37 20.00
CA ASP A 704 -7.54 12.07 20.88
C ASP A 704 -6.21 12.11 20.10
N ILE A 705 -5.27 12.89 20.61
CA ILE A 705 -3.96 13.10 20.01
C ILE A 705 -3.13 11.81 20.05
N ALA A 706 -3.37 10.95 21.04
CA ALA A 706 -2.73 9.64 21.10
C ALA A 706 -3.12 8.78 19.88
N ASN A 707 -4.33 8.98 19.33
CA ASN A 707 -4.84 8.30 18.14
C ASN A 707 -4.37 8.94 16.81
N GLN A 708 -3.54 9.98 16.80
CA GLN A 708 -3.07 10.60 15.56
C GLN A 708 -1.79 9.95 15.06
N ASN A 709 -1.71 9.62 13.77
CA ASN A 709 -0.56 8.90 13.20
C ASN A 709 -0.23 9.28 11.74
N GLY A 710 -0.57 10.50 11.32
CA GLY A 710 -0.26 11.03 9.98
C GLY A 710 -1.44 10.99 9.01
N ILE A 711 -1.25 11.64 7.86
CA ILE A 711 -2.17 11.59 6.73
C ILE A 711 -1.60 10.74 5.60
N VAL A 712 -2.43 9.88 5.03
CA VAL A 712 -2.07 9.08 3.85
C VAL A 712 -2.73 9.67 2.60
N PHE A 713 -1.89 9.98 1.62
CA PHE A 713 -2.30 10.59 0.34
C PHE A 713 -2.19 9.59 -0.82
N PHE A 714 -2.64 8.35 -0.62
CA PHE A 714 -2.74 7.37 -1.71
C PHE A 714 -3.89 6.37 -1.46
N PRO A 715 -4.45 5.76 -2.52
CA PRO A 715 -5.74 5.04 -2.50
C PRO A 715 -5.80 3.88 -1.50
N GLY A 716 -7.01 3.41 -1.15
CA GLY A 716 -7.22 2.29 -0.22
C GLY A 716 -7.98 2.60 1.07
N ALA A 717 -8.92 3.53 1.09
CA ALA A 717 -9.61 3.90 2.32
C ALA A 717 -11.06 4.32 2.04
N ALA A 718 -11.98 4.08 2.97
CA ALA A 718 -13.36 4.54 2.84
C ALA A 718 -13.98 4.92 4.19
N PRO A 719 -14.83 5.96 4.24
CA PRO A 719 -15.73 6.15 5.36
C PRO A 719 -16.83 5.08 5.32
N ILE A 720 -17.20 4.54 6.48
CA ILE A 720 -18.20 3.46 6.60
C ILE A 720 -19.50 3.99 7.22
N TYR A 721 -20.64 3.65 6.61
CA TYR A 721 -21.97 4.09 7.03
C TYR A 721 -22.88 2.90 7.29
N LYS A 722 -23.74 2.98 8.32
CA LYS A 722 -24.72 1.93 8.60
C LYS A 722 -25.99 2.52 9.23
N ALA A 723 -27.13 1.90 8.96
CA ALA A 723 -28.36 2.19 9.69
C ALA A 723 -28.26 1.63 11.11
N THR A 724 -28.31 2.50 12.12
CA THR A 724 -28.23 2.10 13.54
C THR A 724 -29.57 1.61 14.10
N THR A 725 -30.65 1.80 13.35
CA THR A 725 -31.99 1.26 13.65
C THR A 725 -32.59 0.62 12.39
N PRO A 726 -33.39 -0.45 12.52
CA PRO A 726 -34.06 -1.05 11.36
C PRO A 726 -34.92 -0.04 10.61
N GLY A 727 -34.65 0.16 9.32
CA GLY A 727 -35.36 1.14 8.47
C GLY A 727 -34.96 2.61 8.68
N GLY A 728 -34.00 2.90 9.57
CA GLY A 728 -33.42 4.23 9.75
C GLY A 728 -32.42 4.62 8.65
N PRO A 729 -32.08 5.92 8.50
CA PRO A 729 -31.05 6.34 7.56
C PRO A 729 -29.68 5.82 8.00
N ALA A 730 -28.83 5.49 7.03
CA ALA A 730 -27.44 5.17 7.34
C ALA A 730 -26.70 6.42 7.84
N VAL A 731 -25.92 6.26 8.90
CA VAL A 731 -25.08 7.31 9.50
C VAL A 731 -23.63 6.86 9.47
N LEU A 732 -22.70 7.83 9.52
CA LEU A 732 -21.26 7.53 9.62
C LEU A 732 -21.00 6.79 10.93
N ILE A 733 -20.28 5.66 10.85
CA ILE A 733 -19.93 4.84 12.02
C ILE A 733 -18.43 4.69 12.24
N GLY A 734 -17.59 5.14 11.30
CA GLY A 734 -16.14 5.03 11.41
C GLY A 734 -15.44 5.14 10.06
N GLY A 735 -14.24 4.57 9.98
CA GLY A 735 -13.46 4.51 8.75
C GLY A 735 -12.79 3.15 8.57
N PHE A 736 -12.53 2.82 7.30
CA PHE A 736 -11.89 1.60 6.88
C PHE A 736 -10.66 1.93 6.04
N GLY A 737 -9.52 1.32 6.38
CA GLY A 737 -8.25 1.51 5.67
C GLY A 737 -7.64 0.19 5.27
N VAL A 738 -7.13 0.13 4.04
CA VAL A 738 -6.46 -1.02 3.45
C VAL A 738 -5.12 -0.61 2.86
N SER A 739 -4.09 -1.44 3.01
CA SER A 739 -2.79 -1.21 2.39
C SER A 739 -2.04 -2.52 2.15
N GLY A 740 -1.34 -2.66 1.03
CA GLY A 740 -0.47 -3.81 0.76
C GLY A 740 0.25 -3.76 -0.58
N ASP A 741 0.08 -4.78 -1.42
CA ASP A 741 0.92 -5.00 -2.60
C ASP A 741 0.64 -4.05 -3.79
N GLY A 742 -0.37 -3.20 -3.74
CA GLY A 742 -0.54 -2.19 -4.77
C GLY A 742 -1.76 -1.28 -4.58
N VAL A 743 -1.61 -0.02 -4.97
CA VAL A 743 -2.58 1.06 -4.74
C VAL A 743 -3.93 0.85 -5.42
N ASP A 744 -3.98 0.34 -6.65
CA ASP A 744 -5.26 0.00 -7.28
C ASP A 744 -5.85 -1.30 -6.68
N GLN A 745 -5.02 -2.20 -6.13
CA GLN A 745 -5.52 -3.34 -5.36
C GLN A 745 -6.06 -2.90 -3.98
N ASP A 746 -5.47 -1.88 -3.35
CA ASP A 746 -5.99 -1.34 -2.10
C ASP A 746 -7.45 -0.89 -2.28
N ASP A 747 -7.76 -0.12 -3.34
CA ASP A 747 -9.14 0.28 -3.66
C ASP A 747 -10.07 -0.91 -3.94
N VAL A 748 -9.59 -1.94 -4.64
CA VAL A 748 -10.38 -3.16 -4.88
C VAL A 748 -10.77 -3.82 -3.56
N MET A 749 -9.86 -3.85 -2.57
CA MET A 749 -10.16 -4.37 -1.25
C MET A 749 -11.07 -3.43 -0.45
N THR A 750 -10.88 -2.13 -0.58
CA THR A 750 -11.71 -1.11 0.07
C THR A 750 -13.16 -1.24 -0.37
N ILE A 751 -13.42 -1.37 -1.68
CA ILE A 751 -14.75 -1.57 -2.23
C ILE A 751 -15.39 -2.84 -1.65
N ALA A 752 -14.67 -3.96 -1.67
CA ALA A 752 -15.18 -5.22 -1.16
C ALA A 752 -15.48 -5.16 0.34
N GLY A 753 -14.57 -4.61 1.15
CA GLY A 753 -14.76 -4.47 2.60
C GLY A 753 -15.79 -3.42 3.00
N GLN A 754 -16.04 -2.42 2.16
CA GLN A 754 -17.11 -1.43 2.37
C GLN A 754 -18.48 -1.97 1.91
N ALA A 755 -18.55 -3.15 1.29
CA ALA A 755 -19.83 -3.70 0.82
C ALA A 755 -20.84 -3.80 1.97
N THR A 756 -22.02 -3.19 1.79
CA THR A 756 -23.09 -2.97 2.80
C THR A 756 -22.85 -1.84 3.81
N TYR A 757 -21.70 -1.16 3.75
CA TYR A 757 -21.31 0.02 4.55
C TYR A 757 -21.12 1.28 3.70
N ASN A 758 -21.71 1.30 2.50
CA ASN A 758 -21.51 2.34 1.50
C ASN A 758 -22.05 3.71 1.91
N VAL A 759 -21.51 4.76 1.29
CA VAL A 759 -22.04 6.12 1.41
C VAL A 759 -23.50 6.15 0.96
N PRO A 760 -24.45 6.59 1.82
CA PRO A 760 -25.86 6.64 1.46
C PRO A 760 -26.15 7.79 0.47
N THR A 761 -27.25 7.68 -0.27
CA THR A 761 -27.60 8.61 -1.37
C THR A 761 -27.84 10.06 -0.92
N ASN A 762 -28.10 10.29 0.37
CA ASN A 762 -28.26 11.62 0.96
C ASN A 762 -26.94 12.26 1.40
N VAL A 763 -25.80 11.56 1.27
CA VAL A 763 -24.46 12.08 1.54
C VAL A 763 -23.73 12.24 0.21
N LEU A 764 -23.14 13.41 -0.02
CA LEU A 764 -22.33 13.64 -1.22
C LEU A 764 -21.05 12.80 -1.15
N ARG A 765 -20.66 12.22 -2.28
CA ARG A 765 -19.34 11.64 -2.52
C ARG A 765 -18.44 12.63 -3.26
N ALA A 766 -17.13 12.45 -3.14
CA ALA A 766 -16.15 13.28 -3.83
C ALA A 766 -16.38 13.36 -5.36
N ASP A 767 -16.82 12.27 -5.99
CA ASP A 767 -17.12 12.21 -7.42
C ASP A 767 -18.39 12.98 -7.82
N GLN A 768 -19.15 13.52 -6.87
CA GLN A 768 -20.36 14.32 -7.10
C GLN A 768 -20.13 15.83 -6.94
N VAL A 769 -18.92 16.26 -6.57
CA VAL A 769 -18.56 17.68 -6.43
C VAL A 769 -17.50 18.10 -7.45
N LEU A 770 -17.41 19.41 -7.69
CA LEU A 770 -16.40 20.01 -8.57
C LEU A 770 -15.49 20.94 -7.77
N VAL A 771 -14.19 20.82 -7.98
CA VAL A 771 -13.18 21.74 -7.45
C VAL A 771 -12.47 22.38 -8.65
N ARG A 772 -12.53 23.71 -8.77
CA ARG A 772 -12.00 24.46 -9.93
C ARG A 772 -12.48 23.89 -11.28
N GLY A 773 -13.73 23.42 -11.34
CA GLY A 773 -14.33 22.82 -12.54
C GLY A 773 -13.93 21.35 -12.82
N VAL A 774 -13.16 20.73 -11.92
CA VAL A 774 -12.68 19.34 -12.05
C VAL A 774 -13.47 18.44 -11.10
N ARG A 775 -13.98 17.32 -11.61
CA ARG A 775 -14.60 16.26 -10.79
C ARG A 775 -13.51 15.49 -10.05
N LEU A 776 -13.69 15.28 -8.75
CA LEU A 776 -12.70 14.58 -7.95
C LEU A 776 -12.84 13.05 -8.11
N PRO A 777 -11.74 12.29 -8.08
CA PRO A 777 -11.81 10.84 -8.01
C PRO A 777 -12.27 10.38 -6.62
N TYR A 778 -13.03 9.30 -6.59
CA TYR A 778 -13.45 8.61 -5.37
C TYR A 778 -12.70 7.27 -5.28
N GLN A 779 -13.20 6.21 -5.93
CA GLN A 779 -12.57 4.90 -6.03
C GLN A 779 -12.20 4.55 -7.48
N LYS A 780 -11.19 3.71 -7.68
CA LYS A 780 -10.80 3.18 -8.99
C LYS A 780 -10.37 1.71 -8.88
N THR A 781 -10.76 0.90 -9.86
CA THR A 781 -10.36 -0.51 -9.95
C THR A 781 -9.48 -0.79 -11.15
N ASN A 782 -8.70 -1.88 -11.05
CA ASN A 782 -8.05 -2.47 -12.21
C ASN A 782 -9.11 -3.01 -13.18
N ARG A 783 -8.87 -2.90 -14.50
CA ARG A 783 -9.78 -3.49 -15.52
C ARG A 783 -9.98 -4.99 -15.35
N ASN A 784 -8.93 -5.69 -14.90
CA ASN A 784 -8.96 -7.10 -14.56
C ASN A 784 -8.18 -7.32 -13.24
N PRO A 785 -8.83 -7.21 -12.08
CA PRO A 785 -8.16 -7.29 -10.79
C PRO A 785 -7.70 -8.72 -10.45
N GLN A 786 -8.30 -9.75 -11.06
CA GLN A 786 -8.02 -11.16 -10.75
C GLN A 786 -6.84 -11.73 -11.56
N GLY A 787 -6.43 -11.03 -12.62
CA GLY A 787 -5.32 -11.42 -13.50
C GLY A 787 -5.81 -12.24 -14.66
#